data_AF-A0AAQ3RG55-F1
#
_entry.id   AF-A0AAQ3RG55-F1
#
_cell.length_a   1.000
_cell.length_b   1.000
_cell.length_c   1.000
_cell.angle_alpha   90.00
_cell.angle_beta   90.00
_cell.angle_gamma   90.00
#
_symmetry.space_group_name_H-M   'P 1'
#
loop_
_entity.id
_entity.type
_entity.pdbx_description
1 polymer ?
#
loop_
_entity_poly.entity_id
_entity_poly.type
_entity_poly.pdbx_seq_one_letter_code
_entity_poly.pdbx_strand_id
1 'polypeptide(L)'
;MEAPSFAYSASSSSLLSLRKTPLSPPRLSCFGNTKQRNFSVRASSSGDSVVTLLDYGAGNVRSVRNAIRFLGFEIKDVQTPQDILNASRLVFPGVGAFAAAMEVLSKTGMDEALCSYIEKDRPFLGICLGLQLLFESSEENGPGSNSNLLPMTQLPLTLASSSSDRTALICAFILSTAIGFPPHDSGSAAIRQFLETAVKGLGLIPGTVGRFDSSNGFRVPHIGWNALQITKDSGILDDVGNDHVYFVHSYRAMPSDDNSEWISSTCDYGDKFIASITRGNVHAVQFHPEKSGGKCWSLYFEKILESKVKHDKGGLDTILCTSSVSQKPGEVKASKLAKRVIACLDVRANDKGDLVVTKGDQYDVREHTNENEVRNLGKPVDLAGQYYKDGADEVSFLNITGFRDFPLGDLPMLQVLRYTSENVFVPLTVGGGIRDFTDSTGRYYSSLEVASEYFRSGADKISIGSDAVYAAEEYLRTGVKTGKTSLEQISRVYGNQAVVVSIDPRRVYVKDPNDVQLKTVRVSNPGPNGEEYAWYQCTVNGGREGRPIGAYELAKAVEELGAGEILLNCIDCDGQGKGFDVDLIKLISDAVSIPVIASSGAGAPAHFSEVFNKTNASAALAAGIFHRKEVLLLFHYFLKS
;
A
#
# COMPACT_ATOMS: atom_id res chain seq x y z
N MET A 1 -16.94 31.52 -48.70
CA MET A 1 -17.44 32.90 -48.86
C MET A 1 -18.95 32.80 -49.01
N GLU A 2 -19.66 33.79 -48.48
CA GLU A 2 -21.14 33.90 -48.35
C GLU A 2 -21.74 33.39 -47.04
N ALA A 3 -22.00 34.35 -46.16
CA ALA A 3 -23.22 34.44 -45.39
C ALA A 3 -23.91 35.76 -45.78
N PRO A 4 -25.24 35.77 -45.96
CA PRO A 4 -26.02 36.96 -45.71
C PRO A 4 -27.07 36.71 -44.61
N SER A 5 -27.26 37.74 -43.79
CA SER A 5 -28.36 37.91 -42.84
C SER A 5 -29.71 38.07 -43.54
N PHE A 6 -30.84 37.72 -42.89
CA PHE A 6 -31.89 38.69 -42.49
C PHE A 6 -33.12 38.02 -41.82
N ALA A 7 -33.48 38.59 -40.66
CA ALA A 7 -34.80 38.92 -40.08
C ALA A 7 -36.03 37.98 -40.08
N TYR A 8 -36.48 37.70 -38.84
CA TYR A 8 -37.85 37.76 -38.26
C TYR A 8 -39.11 37.41 -39.08
N SER A 9 -39.91 36.47 -38.54
CA SER A 9 -41.34 36.74 -38.28
C SER A 9 -41.87 35.88 -37.12
N ALA A 10 -42.59 36.51 -36.21
CA ALA A 10 -43.41 35.86 -35.21
C ALA A 10 -44.86 35.84 -35.70
N SER A 11 -45.55 34.70 -35.63
CA SER A 11 -47.00 34.67 -35.59
C SER A 11 -47.50 33.54 -34.69
N SER A 12 -48.47 33.90 -33.86
CA SER A 12 -49.07 33.11 -32.80
C SER A 12 -50.28 32.31 -33.29
N SER A 13 -50.45 31.07 -32.85
CA SER A 13 -51.80 30.52 -32.58
C SER A 13 -51.78 29.31 -31.63
N SER A 14 -52.46 29.53 -30.49
CA SER A 14 -53.29 28.61 -29.69
C SER A 14 -52.80 27.20 -29.30
N LEU A 15 -52.36 27.12 -28.04
CA LEU A 15 -52.93 26.29 -26.96
C LEU A 15 -53.64 24.97 -27.33
N LEU A 16 -52.96 23.86 -27.05
CA LEU A 16 -53.61 22.65 -26.52
C LEU A 16 -52.76 22.10 -25.36
N SER A 17 -53.37 22.14 -24.17
CA SER A 17 -52.86 21.67 -22.90
C SER A 17 -52.77 20.14 -22.89
N LEU A 18 -51.56 19.59 -22.91
CA LEU A 18 -51.28 18.22 -22.49
C LEU A 18 -50.38 18.26 -21.26
N ARG A 19 -51.01 18.12 -20.10
CA ARG A 19 -50.35 17.91 -18.81
C ARG A 19 -49.41 16.69 -18.92
N LYS A 20 -48.10 16.93 -18.97
CA LYS A 20 -47.11 15.90 -18.64
C LYS A 20 -47.01 15.83 -17.12
N THR A 21 -47.62 14.80 -16.54
CA THR A 21 -47.35 14.37 -15.17
C THR A 21 -45.89 13.91 -15.06
N PRO A 22 -45.11 14.40 -14.08
CA PRO A 22 -43.76 13.88 -13.84
C PRO A 22 -43.87 12.46 -13.25
N LEU A 23 -43.34 11.49 -13.99
CA LEU A 23 -43.10 10.13 -13.49
C LEU A 23 -42.10 10.23 -12.33
N SER A 24 -42.58 9.92 -11.13
CA SER A 24 -41.76 9.82 -9.92
C SER A 24 -40.87 8.58 -10.02
N PRO A 25 -39.59 8.64 -9.60
CA PRO A 25 -38.76 7.45 -9.49
C PRO A 25 -39.35 6.48 -8.45
N PRO A 26 -39.18 5.16 -8.60
CA PRO A 26 -39.74 4.20 -7.67
C PRO A 26 -39.14 4.41 -6.28
N ARG A 27 -40.00 4.65 -5.29
CA ARG A 27 -39.62 4.62 -3.87
C ARG A 27 -39.25 3.18 -3.51
N LEU A 28 -37.96 2.88 -3.41
CA LEU A 28 -37.52 1.78 -2.55
C LEU A 28 -37.62 2.24 -1.09
N SER A 29 -38.78 1.97 -0.48
CA SER A 29 -38.97 2.06 0.96
C SER A 29 -38.42 0.81 1.65
N CYS A 30 -37.09 0.73 1.76
CA CYS A 30 -36.41 -0.32 2.55
C CYS A 30 -35.19 0.22 3.31
N PHE A 31 -35.31 1.41 3.91
CA PHE A 31 -34.36 1.85 4.94
C PHE A 31 -35.16 2.42 6.09
N GLY A 32 -35.46 1.55 7.06
CA GLY A 32 -35.93 1.98 8.37
C GLY A 32 -34.87 2.88 8.98
N ASN A 33 -35.32 3.99 9.56
CA ASN A 33 -34.56 4.88 10.43
C ASN A 33 -33.69 4.07 11.41
N THR A 34 -32.42 3.84 11.07
CA THR A 34 -31.42 3.43 12.03
C THR A 34 -31.03 4.67 12.80
N LYS A 35 -31.71 4.88 13.94
CA LYS A 35 -31.12 5.64 15.05
C LYS A 35 -29.67 5.17 15.17
N GLN A 36 -28.71 6.09 15.11
CA GLN A 36 -27.35 5.87 15.60
C GLN A 36 -27.48 5.21 16.98
N ARG A 37 -27.24 3.89 17.04
CA ARG A 37 -26.97 3.27 18.32
C ARG A 37 -25.60 3.81 18.69
N ASN A 38 -25.57 4.77 19.62
CA ASN A 38 -24.38 5.08 20.37
C ASN A 38 -23.89 3.75 20.96
N PHE A 39 -22.81 3.21 20.41
CA PHE A 39 -22.07 2.13 21.03
C PHE A 39 -21.44 2.70 22.30
N SER A 40 -22.17 2.66 23.42
CA SER A 40 -21.58 2.95 24.72
C SER A 40 -20.81 1.71 25.16
N VAL A 41 -19.53 1.65 24.82
CA VAL A 41 -18.60 0.66 25.36
C VAL A 41 -18.36 1.02 26.82
N ARG A 42 -18.83 0.17 27.75
CA ARG A 42 -18.46 0.26 29.17
C ARG A 42 -17.19 -0.57 29.35
N ALA A 43 -16.02 0.06 29.22
CA ALA A 43 -14.79 -0.53 29.73
C ALA A 43 -14.87 -0.60 31.26
N SER A 44 -14.86 -1.81 31.82
CA SER A 44 -14.80 -2.03 33.27
C SER A 44 -13.35 -2.08 33.74
N SER A 45 -13.02 -1.25 34.72
CA SER A 45 -11.72 -1.15 35.43
C SER A 45 -10.53 -0.59 34.62
N SER A 46 -9.81 0.35 35.23
CA SER A 46 -8.80 1.22 34.59
C SER A 46 -7.52 0.53 34.11
N GLY A 47 -7.32 -0.76 34.39
CA GLY A 47 -6.17 -1.54 33.89
C GLY A 47 -6.47 -2.33 32.62
N ASP A 48 -7.74 -2.50 32.27
CA ASP A 48 -8.21 -3.37 31.18
C ASP A 48 -8.50 -2.60 29.88
N SER A 49 -8.21 -1.29 29.86
CA SER A 49 -8.44 -0.37 28.74
C SER A 49 -7.16 0.07 28.01
N VAL A 50 -5.98 -0.42 28.43
CA VAL A 50 -4.68 -0.03 27.84
C VAL A 50 -4.16 -1.12 26.91
N VAL A 51 -3.84 -0.73 25.68
CA VAL A 51 -3.08 -1.54 24.71
C VAL A 51 -1.63 -1.09 24.72
N THR A 52 -0.70 -2.02 24.97
CA THR A 52 0.72 -1.74 24.78
C THR A 52 1.08 -1.93 23.31
N LEU A 53 1.68 -0.91 22.70
CA LEU A 53 2.00 -0.89 21.27
C LEU A 53 3.52 -0.85 21.07
N LEU A 54 4.06 -1.85 20.37
CA LEU A 54 5.46 -1.89 19.98
C LEU A 54 5.67 -1.18 18.64
N ASP A 55 6.11 0.07 18.68
CA ASP A 55 6.54 0.84 17.51
C ASP A 55 8.07 0.81 17.41
N TYR A 56 8.61 -0.04 16.53
CA TYR A 56 10.06 -0.17 16.34
C TYR A 56 10.66 0.94 15.45
N GLY A 57 9.85 1.90 15.00
CA GLY A 57 10.33 3.11 14.32
C GLY A 57 10.22 3.14 12.80
N ALA A 58 9.53 2.18 12.17
CA ALA A 58 9.35 2.17 10.72
C ALA A 58 7.87 2.15 10.30
N GLY A 59 7.58 2.92 9.23
CA GLY A 59 6.33 2.86 8.49
C GLY A 59 5.16 3.58 9.17
N ASN A 60 3.96 3.31 8.65
CA ASN A 60 2.72 3.88 9.15
C ASN A 60 2.13 3.07 10.30
N VAL A 61 2.44 3.47 11.52
CA VAL A 61 1.75 2.95 12.72
C VAL A 61 0.46 3.73 13.04
N ARG A 62 0.22 4.86 12.36
CA ARG A 62 -0.84 5.80 12.72
C ARG A 62 -2.21 5.19 12.51
N SER A 63 -2.41 4.43 11.45
CA SER A 63 -3.68 3.72 11.22
C SER A 63 -3.97 2.68 12.30
N VAL A 64 -2.98 1.94 12.77
CA VAL A 64 -3.14 1.01 13.91
C VAL A 64 -3.49 1.78 15.18
N ARG A 65 -2.81 2.90 15.47
CA ARG A 65 -3.12 3.75 16.61
C ARG A 65 -4.55 4.31 16.55
N ASN A 66 -4.98 4.75 15.37
CA ASN A 66 -6.33 5.28 15.16
C ASN A 66 -7.38 4.19 15.32
N ALA A 67 -7.12 2.98 14.82
CA ALA A 67 -8.00 1.83 15.02
C ALA A 67 -8.17 1.47 16.50
N ILE A 68 -7.07 1.41 17.26
CA ILE A 68 -7.11 1.13 18.71
C ILE A 68 -7.90 2.21 19.46
N ARG A 69 -7.65 3.49 19.17
CA ARG A 69 -8.37 4.62 19.79
C ARG A 69 -9.84 4.67 19.40
N PHE A 70 -10.17 4.34 18.15
CA PHE A 70 -11.55 4.28 17.67
C PHE A 70 -12.38 3.26 18.46
N LEU A 71 -11.76 2.16 18.90
CA LEU A 71 -12.37 1.15 19.76
C LEU A 71 -12.41 1.54 21.25
N GLY A 72 -11.92 2.73 21.62
CA GLY A 72 -11.97 3.26 22.97
C GLY A 72 -10.83 2.81 23.90
N PHE A 73 -9.78 2.20 23.35
CA PHE A 73 -8.59 1.83 24.13
C PHE A 73 -7.58 2.99 24.18
N GLU A 74 -6.90 3.09 25.32
CA GLU A 74 -5.70 3.92 25.47
C GLU A 74 -4.47 3.18 24.96
N ILE A 75 -3.45 3.92 24.54
CA ILE A 75 -2.21 3.35 24.02
C ILE A 75 -1.07 3.68 24.96
N LYS A 76 -0.32 2.66 25.38
CA LYS A 76 0.99 2.79 26.01
C LYS A 76 2.06 2.36 25.02
N ASP A 77 2.96 3.26 24.65
CA ASP A 77 4.08 2.92 23.78
C ASP A 77 5.14 2.12 24.53
N VAL A 78 5.66 1.07 23.89
CA VAL A 78 6.86 0.37 24.36
C VAL A 78 8.05 1.31 24.21
N GLN A 79 8.80 1.51 25.29
CA GLN A 79 10.09 2.21 25.27
C GLN A 79 11.22 1.30 25.72
N THR A 80 10.91 0.29 26.54
CA THR A 80 11.87 -0.65 27.11
C THR A 80 11.35 -2.08 27.05
N PRO A 81 12.24 -3.10 27.13
CA PRO A 81 11.83 -4.50 27.27
C PRO A 81 10.85 -4.74 28.44
N GLN A 82 10.97 -3.97 29.53
CA GLN A 82 10.09 -4.09 30.69
C GLN A 82 8.64 -3.68 30.38
N ASP A 83 8.42 -2.76 29.43
CA ASP A 83 7.07 -2.39 29.01
C ASP A 83 6.33 -3.56 28.35
N ILE A 84 7.05 -4.35 27.53
CA ILE A 84 6.54 -5.59 26.94
C ILE A 84 6.20 -6.59 28.05
N LEU A 85 7.13 -6.84 28.97
CA LEU A 85 6.92 -7.80 30.06
C LEU A 85 5.77 -7.38 31.00
N ASN A 86 5.45 -6.09 31.10
CA ASN A 86 4.35 -5.59 31.93
C ASN A 86 3.02 -5.46 31.17
N ALA A 87 2.99 -5.68 29.85
CA ALA A 87 1.81 -5.41 29.02
C ALA A 87 0.63 -6.37 29.30
N SER A 88 -0.55 -5.86 29.64
CA SER A 88 -1.75 -6.72 29.74
C SER A 88 -2.14 -7.31 28.38
N ARG A 89 -1.90 -6.55 27.31
CA ARG A 89 -2.04 -6.96 25.90
C ARG A 89 -1.06 -6.17 25.05
N LEU A 90 -0.46 -6.86 24.08
CA LEU A 90 0.60 -6.32 23.23
C LEU A 90 0.17 -6.37 21.76
N VAL A 91 0.29 -5.24 21.06
CA VAL A 91 0.16 -5.17 19.61
C VAL A 91 1.52 -4.83 19.03
N PHE A 92 1.98 -5.63 18.08
CA PHE A 92 3.20 -5.41 17.33
C PHE A 92 2.88 -5.26 15.84
N PRO A 93 2.63 -4.03 15.37
CA PRO A 93 2.56 -3.76 13.95
C PRO A 93 3.98 -3.67 13.36
N GLY A 94 4.17 -4.15 12.14
CA GLY A 94 5.39 -3.84 11.43
C GLY A 94 5.26 -3.75 9.92
N VAL A 95 6.03 -2.82 9.36
CA VAL A 95 6.10 -2.50 7.94
C VAL A 95 7.56 -2.24 7.60
N GLY A 96 8.09 -2.96 6.62
CA GLY A 96 9.46 -2.76 6.14
C GLY A 96 10.24 -4.07 6.13
N ALA A 97 11.56 -3.95 6.08
CA ALA A 97 12.45 -5.09 5.94
C ALA A 97 12.62 -5.90 7.23
N PHE A 98 12.53 -7.22 7.12
CA PHE A 98 12.74 -8.20 8.18
C PHE A 98 14.07 -8.01 8.91
N ALA A 99 15.16 -7.89 8.17
CA ALA A 99 16.50 -7.75 8.73
C ALA A 99 16.66 -6.48 9.58
N ALA A 100 16.17 -5.35 9.08
CA ALA A 100 16.23 -4.08 9.78
C ALA A 100 15.43 -4.12 11.09
N ALA A 101 14.25 -4.77 11.08
CA ALA A 101 13.44 -4.90 12.28
C ALA A 101 14.12 -5.81 13.32
N MET A 102 14.62 -6.98 12.94
CA MET A 102 15.35 -7.87 13.87
C MET A 102 16.60 -7.20 14.43
N GLU A 103 17.35 -6.44 13.63
CA GLU A 103 18.51 -5.70 14.11
C GLU A 103 18.12 -4.69 15.22
N VAL A 104 17.02 -3.95 15.05
CA VAL A 104 16.52 -3.02 16.06
C VAL A 104 16.07 -3.77 17.32
N LEU A 105 15.29 -4.84 17.16
CA LEU A 105 14.76 -5.60 18.30
C LEU A 105 15.89 -6.23 19.13
N SER A 106 16.89 -6.84 18.48
CA SER A 106 18.02 -7.45 19.18
C SER A 106 18.93 -6.42 19.84
N LYS A 107 19.19 -5.27 19.18
CA LYS A 107 19.99 -4.20 19.79
C LYS A 107 19.33 -3.59 21.03
N THR A 108 18.00 -3.61 21.09
CA THR A 108 17.23 -3.05 22.20
C THR A 108 16.83 -4.08 23.26
N GLY A 109 17.11 -5.38 23.04
CA GLY A 109 16.67 -6.49 23.88
C GLY A 109 15.15 -6.71 23.88
N MET A 110 14.45 -6.18 22.88
CA MET A 110 12.99 -6.33 22.74
C MET A 110 12.61 -7.71 22.21
N ASP A 111 13.51 -8.37 21.46
CA ASP A 111 13.34 -9.74 20.97
C ASP A 111 13.20 -10.76 22.10
N GLU A 112 14.10 -10.75 23.09
CA GLU A 112 14.02 -11.63 24.26
C GLU A 112 12.74 -11.40 25.07
N ALA A 113 12.34 -10.13 25.24
CA ALA A 113 11.12 -9.77 25.94
C ALA A 113 9.85 -10.22 25.17
N LEU A 114 9.86 -10.12 23.83
CA LEU A 114 8.78 -10.61 22.97
C LEU A 114 8.65 -12.12 23.10
N CYS A 115 9.74 -12.89 22.98
CA CYS A 115 9.71 -14.34 23.16
C CYS A 115 9.14 -14.71 24.54
N SER A 116 9.66 -14.12 25.62
CA SER A 116 9.16 -14.40 26.97
C SER A 116 7.70 -14.02 27.16
N TYR A 117 7.22 -12.97 26.49
CA TYR A 117 5.81 -12.56 26.54
C TYR A 117 4.90 -13.57 25.86
N ILE A 118 5.27 -13.97 24.65
CA ILE A 118 4.49 -14.85 23.78
C ILE A 118 4.47 -16.29 24.33
N GLU A 119 5.60 -16.80 24.83
CA GLU A 119 5.69 -18.13 25.46
C GLU A 119 4.82 -18.26 26.72
N LYS A 120 4.50 -17.14 27.39
CA LYS A 120 3.57 -17.10 28.53
C LYS A 120 2.10 -17.05 28.12
N ASP A 121 1.81 -17.24 26.82
CA ASP A 121 0.47 -17.26 26.25
C ASP A 121 -0.34 -16.00 26.59
N ARG A 122 0.30 -14.83 26.49
CA ARG A 122 -0.35 -13.54 26.79
C ARG A 122 -0.95 -12.92 25.54
N PRO A 123 -2.00 -12.08 25.66
CA PRO A 123 -2.68 -11.47 24.52
C PRO A 123 -1.71 -10.71 23.61
N PHE A 124 -1.46 -11.26 22.43
CA PHE A 124 -0.52 -10.74 21.45
C PHE A 124 -1.19 -10.63 20.08
N LEU A 125 -0.99 -9.50 19.40
CA LEU A 125 -1.36 -9.31 18.01
C LEU A 125 -0.15 -8.85 17.18
N GLY A 126 0.38 -9.74 16.34
CA GLY A 126 1.36 -9.40 15.30
C GLY A 126 0.68 -9.01 13.99
N ILE A 127 1.09 -7.92 13.35
CA ILE A 127 0.55 -7.47 12.06
C ILE A 127 1.66 -7.36 11.01
N CYS A 128 1.45 -8.00 9.86
CA CYS A 128 2.36 -8.07 8.72
C CYS A 128 3.75 -8.53 9.12
N LEU A 129 4.71 -7.62 9.26
CA LEU A 129 6.05 -7.97 9.73
C LEU A 129 6.02 -8.58 11.14
N GLY A 130 5.09 -8.15 12.00
CA GLY A 130 4.89 -8.74 13.32
C GLY A 130 4.47 -10.21 13.28
N LEU A 131 3.85 -10.69 12.20
CA LEU A 131 3.65 -12.13 11.96
C LEU A 131 4.95 -12.78 11.49
N GLN A 132 5.61 -12.17 10.50
CA GLN A 132 6.79 -12.76 9.84
C GLN A 132 7.93 -12.99 10.84
N LEU A 133 8.17 -12.06 11.75
CA LEU A 133 9.26 -12.15 12.73
C LEU A 133 9.09 -13.32 13.71
N LEU A 134 7.89 -13.91 13.86
CA LEU A 134 7.67 -15.08 14.71
C LEU A 134 8.35 -16.35 14.17
N PHE A 135 8.64 -16.39 12.86
CA PHE A 135 9.24 -17.55 12.20
C PHE A 135 10.75 -17.65 12.48
N GLU A 136 11.36 -18.78 12.12
CA GLU A 136 12.78 -19.05 12.34
C GLU A 136 13.69 -18.12 11.56
N SER A 137 13.32 -17.79 10.33
CA SER A 137 14.15 -16.96 9.47
C SER A 137 13.40 -16.33 8.29
N SER A 138 14.08 -15.43 7.59
CA SER A 138 13.64 -14.83 6.32
C SER A 138 14.76 -14.81 5.28
N GLU A 139 14.38 -14.96 4.01
CA GLU A 139 15.25 -14.75 2.84
C GLU A 139 15.45 -13.25 2.54
N GLU A 140 14.62 -12.38 3.11
CA GLU A 140 14.68 -10.94 2.85
C GLU A 140 15.97 -10.33 3.39
N ASN A 141 16.76 -9.73 2.48
CA ASN A 141 18.03 -9.08 2.77
C ASN A 141 19.08 -10.00 3.44
N GLY A 142 19.14 -11.27 3.02
CA GLY A 142 20.25 -12.16 3.35
C GLY A 142 21.62 -11.56 2.99
N PRO A 143 22.73 -11.95 3.65
CA PRO A 143 24.08 -11.36 3.48
C PRO A 143 24.67 -11.37 2.05
N GLY A 144 23.95 -11.86 1.03
CA GLY A 144 24.26 -11.69 -0.39
C GLY A 144 23.69 -10.41 -1.04
N SER A 145 22.76 -9.69 -0.40
CA SER A 145 22.27 -8.41 -0.91
C SER A 145 23.16 -7.25 -0.44
N ASN A 146 24.30 -7.11 -1.09
CA ASN A 146 25.23 -5.97 -0.97
C ASN A 146 25.83 -5.73 0.41
N SER A 147 26.86 -6.52 0.73
CA SER A 147 27.89 -6.20 1.72
C SER A 147 28.71 -4.99 1.28
N ASN A 148 28.13 -3.79 1.38
CA ASN A 148 28.86 -2.53 1.48
C ASN A 148 27.96 -1.46 2.12
N LEU A 149 28.36 -1.08 3.34
CA LEU A 149 28.26 0.24 3.95
C LEU A 149 27.09 0.56 4.91
N LEU A 150 27.52 0.59 6.18
CA LEU A 150 27.28 1.55 7.27
C LEU A 150 25.94 1.55 8.04
N PRO A 151 25.99 1.47 9.39
CA PRO A 151 24.82 1.50 10.25
C PRO A 151 24.16 2.89 10.30
N MET A 152 22.84 2.89 10.46
CA MET A 152 22.01 4.04 10.84
C MET A 152 22.41 4.57 12.22
N THR A 153 23.44 5.42 12.30
CA THR A 153 23.68 6.29 13.46
C THR A 153 24.48 7.53 13.06
N GLN A 154 23.82 8.69 12.95
CA GLN A 154 24.43 9.98 13.24
C GLN A 154 23.49 10.84 14.09
N LEU A 155 23.65 10.69 15.41
CA LEU A 155 23.54 11.79 16.38
C LEU A 155 24.68 11.57 17.41
N PRO A 156 25.39 12.62 17.84
CA PRO A 156 26.76 12.49 18.32
C PRO A 156 26.79 12.16 19.81
N LEU A 157 27.65 11.22 20.24
CA LEU A 157 28.24 11.18 21.58
C LEU A 157 29.50 10.27 21.58
N THR A 158 30.63 10.94 21.76
CA THR A 158 31.96 10.55 22.28
C THR A 158 32.30 9.07 22.61
N LEU A 159 33.36 8.60 21.93
CA LEU A 159 34.47 7.68 22.31
C LEU A 159 34.29 6.67 23.47
N ALA A 160 34.35 5.37 23.13
CA ALA A 160 35.01 4.35 23.95
C ALA A 160 35.46 3.15 23.09
N SER A 161 36.68 2.68 23.34
CA SER A 161 37.40 1.59 22.69
C SER A 161 37.49 0.37 23.61
N SER A 162 37.24 -0.87 23.14
CA SER A 162 37.99 -2.08 23.58
C SER A 162 37.53 -3.37 22.86
N SER A 163 38.26 -4.46 23.12
CA SER A 163 38.61 -5.58 22.23
C SER A 163 37.92 -6.92 22.51
N SER A 164 36.60 -6.97 22.66
CA SER A 164 35.87 -8.21 23.01
C SER A 164 35.33 -9.06 21.84
N ASP A 165 35.48 -8.63 20.59
CA ASP A 165 34.86 -9.30 19.42
C ASP A 165 35.58 -10.57 18.89
N ARG A 166 36.65 -11.04 19.54
CA ARG A 166 37.40 -12.21 19.04
C ARG A 166 36.91 -13.55 19.58
N THR A 167 36.07 -13.57 20.62
CA THR A 167 35.60 -14.83 21.24
C THR A 167 34.32 -15.37 20.60
N ALA A 168 33.50 -14.49 20.00
CA ALA A 168 32.25 -14.87 19.33
C ALA A 168 32.48 -15.67 18.03
N LEU A 169 33.56 -15.37 17.28
CA LEU A 169 33.92 -16.11 16.06
C LEU A 169 34.40 -17.55 16.35
N ILE A 170 34.97 -17.81 17.54
CA ILE A 170 35.49 -19.14 17.88
C ILE A 170 34.35 -20.09 18.31
N CYS A 171 33.28 -19.56 18.92
CA CYS A 171 32.10 -20.38 19.25
C CYS A 171 31.30 -20.81 18.00
N ALA A 172 31.25 -19.98 16.96
CA ALA A 172 30.58 -20.32 15.70
C ALA A 172 31.26 -21.47 14.94
N PHE A 173 32.58 -21.64 15.10
CA PHE A 173 33.34 -22.71 14.44
C PHE A 173 33.15 -24.08 15.11
N ILE A 174 32.85 -24.10 16.42
CA ILE A 174 32.71 -25.35 17.20
C ILE A 174 31.31 -25.96 17.06
N LEU A 175 30.26 -25.17 16.78
CA LEU A 175 28.92 -25.74 16.55
C LEU A 175 28.76 -26.44 15.19
N SER A 176 29.57 -26.08 14.19
CA SER A 176 29.52 -26.69 12.84
C SER A 176 30.00 -28.15 12.81
N THR A 177 30.77 -28.58 13.81
CA THR A 177 31.34 -29.94 13.87
C THR A 177 30.52 -30.93 14.70
N ALA A 178 29.43 -30.50 15.34
CA ALA A 178 28.63 -31.35 16.22
C ALA A 178 27.49 -32.12 15.53
N ILE A 179 27.17 -31.83 14.27
CA ILE A 179 26.10 -32.52 13.53
C ILE A 179 26.74 -33.15 12.28
N GLY A 180 27.10 -34.42 12.40
CA GLY A 180 27.81 -35.17 11.37
C GLY A 180 26.98 -35.32 10.09
N PHE A 181 27.22 -34.45 9.11
CA PHE A 181 26.79 -34.63 7.72
C PHE A 181 28.01 -34.98 6.84
N PRO A 182 27.91 -36.02 5.98
CA PRO A 182 29.01 -36.44 5.12
C PRO A 182 29.33 -35.37 4.04
N PRO A 183 30.61 -35.18 3.68
CA PRO A 183 31.07 -33.98 2.96
C PRO A 183 30.88 -33.98 1.43
N HIS A 184 30.00 -34.81 0.86
CA HIS A 184 29.94 -34.97 -0.61
C HIS A 184 28.55 -34.89 -1.26
N ASP A 185 27.53 -34.42 -0.54
CA ASP A 185 26.20 -34.26 -1.14
C ASP A 185 25.94 -32.82 -1.60
N SER A 186 25.63 -32.65 -2.89
CA SER A 186 25.33 -31.35 -3.50
C SER A 186 24.13 -30.63 -2.84
N GLY A 187 23.20 -31.39 -2.25
CA GLY A 187 22.12 -30.85 -1.42
C GLY A 187 22.59 -30.25 -0.08
N SER A 188 23.64 -30.81 0.54
CA SER A 188 24.20 -30.29 1.80
C SER A 188 24.93 -28.96 1.61
N ALA A 189 25.53 -28.71 0.44
CA ALA A 189 26.18 -27.44 0.14
C ALA A 189 25.16 -26.29 -0.04
N ALA A 190 24.06 -26.56 -0.75
CA ALA A 190 22.96 -25.59 -0.92
C ALA A 190 22.26 -25.27 0.41
N ILE A 191 22.04 -26.27 1.26
CA ILE A 191 21.46 -26.08 2.60
C ILE A 191 22.41 -25.28 3.50
N ARG A 192 23.72 -25.53 3.46
CA ARG A 192 24.72 -24.74 4.22
C ARG A 192 24.77 -23.29 3.74
N GLN A 193 24.77 -23.05 2.43
CA GLN A 193 24.73 -21.72 1.84
C GLN A 193 23.41 -20.98 2.15
N PHE A 194 22.29 -21.71 2.22
CA PHE A 194 20.98 -21.20 2.64
C PHE A 194 20.98 -20.79 4.14
N LEU A 195 21.52 -21.64 5.02
CA LEU A 195 21.63 -21.32 6.46
C LEU A 195 22.60 -20.16 6.75
N GLU A 196 23.60 -19.94 5.89
CA GLU A 196 24.51 -18.79 5.97
C GLU A 196 23.90 -17.50 5.41
N THR A 197 22.79 -17.57 4.66
CA THR A 197 22.16 -16.42 3.98
C THR A 197 20.79 -16.02 4.52
N ALA A 198 20.17 -16.78 5.42
CA ALA A 198 18.89 -16.40 6.01
C ALA A 198 19.06 -15.53 7.25
N VAL A 199 18.23 -14.50 7.40
CA VAL A 199 18.21 -13.65 8.61
C VAL A 199 17.35 -14.32 9.67
N LYS A 200 17.88 -14.49 10.88
CA LYS A 200 17.14 -15.14 11.98
C LYS A 200 15.98 -14.28 12.47
N GLY A 201 14.82 -14.90 12.67
CA GLY A 201 13.68 -14.32 13.37
C GLY A 201 13.67 -14.69 14.85
N LEU A 202 12.51 -14.59 15.49
CA LEU A 202 12.30 -14.94 16.89
C LEU A 202 12.31 -16.46 17.13
N GLY A 203 12.08 -17.27 16.09
CA GLY A 203 12.18 -18.73 16.17
C GLY A 203 11.08 -19.42 16.98
N LEU A 204 9.90 -18.80 17.07
CA LEU A 204 8.74 -19.34 17.80
C LEU A 204 7.91 -20.29 16.93
N ILE A 205 7.94 -20.11 15.61
CA ILE A 205 7.19 -20.88 14.63
C ILE A 205 8.17 -21.49 13.61
N PRO A 206 8.14 -22.82 13.38
CA PRO A 206 8.99 -23.45 12.37
C PRO A 206 8.73 -22.90 10.96
N GLY A 207 9.82 -22.72 10.19
CA GLY A 207 9.79 -22.35 8.79
C GLY A 207 10.46 -21.02 8.48
N THR A 208 10.66 -20.80 7.17
CA THR A 208 11.31 -19.61 6.61
C THR A 208 10.31 -18.75 5.84
N VAL A 209 10.38 -17.44 6.05
CA VAL A 209 9.66 -16.44 5.25
C VAL A 209 10.44 -16.24 3.95
N GLY A 210 9.92 -16.78 2.85
CA GLY A 210 10.57 -16.70 1.53
C GLY A 210 9.91 -15.68 0.60
N ARG A 211 10.57 -15.32 -0.50
CA ARG A 211 9.99 -14.40 -1.51
C ARG A 211 8.97 -15.11 -2.41
N PHE A 212 7.87 -14.44 -2.77
CA PHE A 212 6.96 -14.93 -3.82
C PHE A 212 7.70 -15.21 -5.13
N ASP A 213 7.29 -16.30 -5.79
CA ASP A 213 7.76 -16.62 -7.13
C ASP A 213 6.98 -15.83 -8.19
N SER A 214 7.68 -14.99 -8.94
CA SER A 214 7.13 -14.23 -10.07
C SER A 214 7.20 -14.99 -11.41
N SER A 215 7.81 -16.18 -11.46
CA SER A 215 8.00 -16.96 -12.69
C SER A 215 6.68 -17.41 -13.33
N ASN A 216 5.63 -17.62 -12.51
CA ASN A 216 4.30 -18.04 -12.94
C ASN A 216 3.40 -16.87 -13.37
N GLY A 217 3.97 -15.68 -13.62
CA GLY A 217 3.23 -14.50 -14.10
C GLY A 217 2.52 -13.69 -13.02
N PHE A 218 2.71 -14.04 -11.74
CA PHE A 218 2.23 -13.24 -10.61
C PHE A 218 3.10 -12.00 -10.41
N ARG A 219 2.47 -10.93 -9.91
CA ARG A 219 3.15 -9.66 -9.68
C ARG A 219 3.70 -9.62 -8.26
N VAL A 220 4.97 -9.30 -8.09
CA VAL A 220 5.60 -9.26 -6.76
C VAL A 220 6.18 -7.87 -6.56
N PRO A 221 5.78 -7.12 -5.52
CA PRO A 221 4.97 -7.51 -4.36
C PRO A 221 3.49 -7.86 -4.66
N HIS A 222 2.92 -8.73 -3.82
CA HIS A 222 1.48 -8.94 -3.72
C HIS A 222 0.86 -7.68 -3.09
N ILE A 223 0.22 -6.84 -3.92
CA ILE A 223 -0.46 -5.61 -3.51
C ILE A 223 -1.93 -5.70 -3.90
N GLY A 224 -2.81 -5.87 -2.93
CA GLY A 224 -4.24 -5.83 -3.17
C GLY A 224 -5.08 -6.59 -2.16
N TRP A 225 -6.30 -6.89 -2.58
CA TRP A 225 -7.38 -7.37 -1.74
C TRP A 225 -7.63 -8.85 -2.04
N ASN A 226 -7.29 -9.75 -1.12
CA ASN A 226 -7.35 -11.20 -1.34
C ASN A 226 -8.27 -11.89 -0.32
N ALA A 227 -8.77 -13.07 -0.67
CA ALA A 227 -9.77 -13.80 0.08
C ALA A 227 -9.15 -14.85 1.00
N LEU A 228 -9.56 -14.86 2.26
CA LEU A 228 -9.06 -15.82 3.24
C LEU A 228 -9.68 -17.21 3.06
N GLN A 229 -8.85 -18.23 3.18
CA GLN A 229 -9.25 -19.63 3.36
C GLN A 229 -9.06 -20.00 4.82
N ILE A 230 -10.14 -19.94 5.60
CA ILE A 230 -10.11 -20.31 7.03
C ILE A 230 -9.89 -21.81 7.16
N THR A 231 -8.82 -22.19 7.85
CA THR A 231 -8.43 -23.59 8.09
C THR A 231 -8.77 -24.04 9.50
N LYS A 232 -8.85 -23.10 10.44
CA LYS A 232 -9.18 -23.33 11.85
C LYS A 232 -10.18 -22.28 12.30
N ASP A 233 -11.31 -22.74 12.82
CA ASP A 233 -12.28 -21.86 13.45
C ASP A 233 -11.65 -21.26 14.72
N SER A 234 -11.56 -19.93 14.75
CA SER A 234 -11.06 -19.17 15.89
C SER A 234 -12.15 -18.31 16.54
N GLY A 235 -13.37 -18.28 16.01
CA GLY A 235 -14.41 -17.30 16.35
C GLY A 235 -14.08 -15.85 15.96
N ILE A 236 -12.81 -15.54 15.65
CA ILE A 236 -12.32 -14.20 15.32
C ILE A 236 -12.50 -13.91 13.82
N LEU A 237 -12.15 -14.89 12.99
CA LEU A 237 -12.14 -14.76 11.54
C LEU A 237 -13.50 -15.01 10.88
N ASP A 238 -14.51 -15.53 11.59
CA ASP A 238 -15.79 -15.95 10.99
C ASP A 238 -16.56 -14.81 10.32
N ASP A 239 -16.48 -13.62 10.91
CA ASP A 239 -17.10 -12.41 10.35
C ASP A 239 -16.22 -11.74 9.29
N VAL A 240 -14.94 -12.14 9.18
CA VAL A 240 -13.94 -11.61 8.23
C VAL A 240 -13.82 -12.49 6.99
N GLY A 241 -14.03 -13.81 7.12
CA GLY A 241 -13.77 -14.82 6.09
C GLY A 241 -14.66 -14.78 4.85
N ASN A 242 -15.65 -13.89 4.82
CA ASN A 242 -16.49 -13.65 3.65
C ASN A 242 -16.00 -12.46 2.81
N ASP A 243 -15.15 -11.59 3.37
CA ASP A 243 -14.65 -10.37 2.74
C ASP A 243 -13.21 -10.51 2.24
N HIS A 244 -12.81 -9.63 1.32
CA HIS A 244 -11.40 -9.45 0.96
C HIS A 244 -10.66 -8.64 2.03
N VAL A 245 -9.42 -9.02 2.33
CA VAL A 245 -8.51 -8.27 3.21
C VAL A 245 -7.29 -7.79 2.45
N TYR A 246 -6.67 -6.70 2.92
CA TYR A 246 -5.59 -6.02 2.20
C TYR A 246 -4.20 -6.58 2.56
N PHE A 247 -3.50 -7.06 1.53
CA PHE A 247 -2.13 -7.56 1.57
C PHE A 247 -1.19 -6.63 0.81
N VAL A 248 0.02 -6.46 1.34
CA VAL A 248 1.09 -5.62 0.74
C VAL A 248 2.47 -6.16 1.13
N HIS A 249 2.97 -7.17 0.41
CA HIS A 249 4.20 -7.88 0.78
C HIS A 249 4.86 -8.62 -0.38
N SER A 250 6.21 -8.71 -0.35
CA SER A 250 6.99 -9.54 -1.29
C SER A 250 7.33 -10.92 -0.73
N TYR A 251 7.31 -11.05 0.60
CA TYR A 251 7.74 -12.24 1.34
C TYR A 251 6.58 -12.82 2.13
N ARG A 252 6.55 -14.14 2.27
CA ARG A 252 5.45 -14.89 2.89
C ARG A 252 5.94 -16.18 3.55
N ALA A 253 5.27 -16.58 4.63
CA ALA A 253 5.50 -17.87 5.26
C ALA A 253 4.64 -18.95 4.59
N MET A 254 5.25 -20.11 4.33
CA MET A 254 4.59 -21.26 3.70
C MET A 254 4.02 -22.22 4.76
N PRO A 255 2.81 -22.78 4.54
CA PRO A 255 2.29 -23.82 5.40
C PRO A 255 3.13 -25.10 5.30
N SER A 256 3.41 -25.74 6.43
CA SER A 256 4.07 -27.04 6.55
C SER A 256 3.46 -27.87 7.68
N ASP A 257 3.80 -29.15 7.75
CA ASP A 257 3.37 -30.00 8.85
C ASP A 257 3.90 -29.48 10.21
N ASP A 258 5.14 -28.96 10.23
CA ASP A 258 5.80 -28.45 11.45
C ASP A 258 5.16 -27.18 12.02
N ASN A 259 4.47 -26.39 11.19
CA ASN A 259 3.78 -25.17 11.64
C ASN A 259 2.25 -25.28 11.59
N SER A 260 1.71 -26.44 11.22
CA SER A 260 0.28 -26.69 11.02
C SER A 260 -0.60 -26.31 12.22
N GLU A 261 -0.14 -26.52 13.46
CA GLU A 261 -0.88 -26.19 14.69
C GLU A 261 -1.14 -24.68 14.87
N TRP A 262 -0.26 -23.85 14.31
CA TRP A 262 -0.34 -22.40 14.37
C TRP A 262 -1.32 -21.83 13.35
N ILE A 263 -1.52 -22.48 12.20
CA ILE A 263 -2.22 -21.87 11.06
C ILE A 263 -3.71 -21.71 11.35
N SER A 264 -4.21 -20.48 11.24
CA SER A 264 -5.66 -20.21 11.33
C SER A 264 -6.32 -19.90 9.99
N SER A 265 -5.59 -19.29 9.06
CA SER A 265 -6.04 -19.15 7.67
C SER A 265 -4.88 -19.08 6.69
N THR A 266 -5.18 -19.42 5.44
CA THR A 266 -4.26 -19.31 4.31
C THR A 266 -4.85 -18.44 3.21
N CYS A 267 -4.00 -17.91 2.33
CA CYS A 267 -4.42 -17.28 1.07
C CYS A 267 -3.73 -17.98 -0.10
N ASP A 268 -4.29 -17.81 -1.29
CA ASP A 268 -3.67 -18.24 -2.55
C ASP A 268 -3.23 -16.99 -3.34
N TYR A 269 -1.95 -16.94 -3.68
CA TYR A 269 -1.40 -15.96 -4.61
C TYR A 269 -0.28 -16.62 -5.42
N GLY A 270 -0.67 -17.57 -6.28
CA GLY A 270 0.23 -18.42 -7.05
C GLY A 270 0.73 -19.59 -6.22
N ASP A 271 1.19 -19.30 -5.01
CA ASP A 271 1.42 -20.28 -3.95
C ASP A 271 0.42 -20.08 -2.81
N LYS A 272 0.11 -21.16 -2.10
CA LYS A 272 -0.60 -21.09 -0.82
C LYS A 272 0.35 -20.57 0.25
N PHE A 273 -0.05 -19.54 0.98
CA PHE A 273 0.75 -18.97 2.08
C PHE A 273 -0.09 -18.76 3.34
N ILE A 274 0.58 -18.65 4.49
CA ILE A 274 -0.04 -18.40 5.79
C ILE A 274 -0.54 -16.96 5.83
N ALA A 275 -1.86 -16.77 5.92
CA ALA A 275 -2.48 -15.46 6.03
C ALA A 275 -2.68 -15.04 7.49
N SER A 276 -2.89 -16.01 8.39
CA SER A 276 -2.96 -15.77 9.83
C SER A 276 -2.58 -16.99 10.66
N ILE A 277 -2.14 -16.74 11.89
CA ILE A 277 -1.83 -17.75 12.89
C ILE A 277 -2.61 -17.51 14.19
N THR A 278 -2.89 -18.59 14.92
CA THR A 278 -3.53 -18.56 16.23
C THR A 278 -3.14 -19.76 17.09
N ARG A 279 -2.53 -19.49 18.25
CA ARG A 279 -2.24 -20.47 19.30
C ARG A 279 -2.43 -19.82 20.67
N GLY A 280 -3.38 -20.33 21.45
CA GLY A 280 -3.78 -19.69 22.71
C GLY A 280 -4.23 -18.24 22.48
N ASN A 281 -3.63 -17.29 23.22
CA ASN A 281 -3.88 -15.85 23.11
C ASN A 281 -2.93 -15.13 22.12
N VAL A 282 -2.14 -15.90 21.37
CA VAL A 282 -1.20 -15.38 20.38
C VAL A 282 -1.86 -15.40 19.00
N HIS A 283 -2.12 -14.22 18.47
CA HIS A 283 -2.67 -14.01 17.13
C HIS A 283 -1.68 -13.23 16.26
N ALA A 284 -1.56 -13.59 14.99
CA ALA A 284 -0.88 -12.73 14.04
C ALA A 284 -1.49 -12.86 12.64
N VAL A 285 -1.37 -11.79 11.84
CA VAL A 285 -1.91 -11.70 10.48
C VAL A 285 -0.88 -11.15 9.51
N GLN A 286 -0.88 -11.67 8.29
CA GLN A 286 -0.03 -11.17 7.20
C GLN A 286 -0.69 -9.96 6.52
N PHE A 287 -2.01 -9.91 6.47
CA PHE A 287 -2.75 -8.75 5.98
C PHE A 287 -2.75 -7.61 7.01
N HIS A 288 -3.08 -6.41 6.56
CA HIS A 288 -3.21 -5.22 7.40
C HIS A 288 -4.69 -5.00 7.76
N PRO A 289 -5.16 -5.43 8.94
CA PRO A 289 -6.56 -5.23 9.33
C PRO A 289 -6.91 -3.73 9.30
N GLU A 290 -6.06 -2.85 9.81
CA GLU A 290 -6.24 -1.40 9.81
C GLU A 290 -6.29 -0.75 8.41
N LYS A 291 -5.99 -1.51 7.36
CA LYS A 291 -6.08 -1.10 5.94
C LYS A 291 -7.08 -1.91 5.13
N SER A 292 -7.83 -2.80 5.77
CA SER A 292 -8.79 -3.68 5.12
C SER A 292 -10.23 -3.15 5.13
N GLY A 293 -10.46 -1.89 5.54
CA GLY A 293 -11.76 -1.21 5.46
C GLY A 293 -12.96 -1.94 6.08
N GLY A 294 -14.14 -1.36 5.96
CA GLY A 294 -15.40 -2.01 6.35
C GLY A 294 -15.54 -2.31 7.86
N LYS A 295 -16.31 -3.35 8.19
CA LYS A 295 -16.51 -3.83 9.58
C LYS A 295 -15.45 -4.84 10.03
N CYS A 296 -14.73 -5.44 9.07
CA CYS A 296 -13.79 -6.53 9.32
C CYS A 296 -12.64 -6.11 10.24
N TRP A 297 -12.07 -4.92 10.05
CA TRP A 297 -10.99 -4.46 10.91
C TRP A 297 -11.45 -4.17 12.34
N SER A 298 -12.60 -3.51 12.51
CA SER A 298 -13.10 -3.16 13.85
C SER A 298 -13.45 -4.42 14.65
N LEU A 299 -14.10 -5.40 14.01
CA LEU A 299 -14.44 -6.67 14.65
C LEU A 299 -13.20 -7.50 14.98
N TYR A 300 -12.20 -7.50 14.10
CA TYR A 300 -10.96 -8.25 14.32
C TYR A 300 -10.17 -7.69 15.52
N PHE A 301 -9.99 -6.37 15.57
CA PHE A 301 -9.33 -5.72 16.71
C PHE A 301 -10.16 -5.84 17.99
N GLU A 302 -11.49 -5.65 17.95
CA GLU A 302 -12.37 -5.79 19.11
C GLU A 302 -12.24 -7.18 19.73
N LYS A 303 -12.40 -8.25 18.93
CA LYS A 303 -12.34 -9.63 19.44
C LYS A 303 -10.99 -10.01 20.05
N ILE A 304 -9.88 -9.52 19.50
CA ILE A 304 -8.53 -9.81 20.01
C ILE A 304 -8.19 -8.96 21.24
N LEU A 305 -8.59 -7.69 21.24
CA LEU A 305 -8.28 -6.79 22.36
C LEU A 305 -9.20 -7.02 23.57
N GLU A 306 -10.40 -7.56 23.35
CA GLU A 306 -11.37 -7.89 24.40
C GLU A 306 -11.31 -9.34 24.88
N SER A 307 -10.48 -10.20 24.28
CA SER A 307 -10.31 -11.59 24.72
C SER A 307 -9.83 -11.59 26.17
N LYS A 308 -10.77 -11.78 27.11
CA LYS A 308 -10.47 -11.85 28.54
C LYS A 308 -9.50 -13.00 28.77
N VAL A 309 -8.41 -12.72 29.46
CA VAL A 309 -7.51 -13.74 30.02
C VAL A 309 -8.36 -14.64 30.92
N LYS A 310 -8.84 -15.77 30.39
CA LYS A 310 -9.50 -16.80 31.20
C LYS A 310 -8.40 -17.47 32.02
N HIS A 311 -8.24 -17.05 33.27
CA HIS A 311 -7.55 -17.87 34.26
C HIS A 311 -8.36 -19.16 34.43
N ASP A 312 -7.74 -20.27 34.08
CA ASP A 312 -8.29 -21.61 34.20
C ASP A 312 -8.57 -21.92 35.68
N LYS A 313 -9.84 -21.76 36.08
CA LYS A 313 -10.39 -22.43 37.26
C LYS A 313 -11.45 -23.36 36.74
N GLY A 314 -11.13 -24.66 36.79
CA GLY A 314 -11.91 -25.76 36.25
C GLY A 314 -13.41 -25.55 36.37
N GLY A 315 -14.05 -25.41 35.20
CA GLY A 315 -15.48 -25.24 35.05
C GLY A 315 -15.80 -25.35 33.57
N LEU A 316 -16.48 -26.43 33.20
CA LEU A 316 -16.95 -26.70 31.85
C LEU A 316 -18.04 -25.68 31.48
N ASP A 317 -17.65 -24.49 31.06
CA ASP A 317 -18.56 -23.50 30.49
C ASP A 317 -18.25 -23.31 29.01
N THR A 318 -19.01 -24.06 28.22
CA THR A 318 -19.17 -23.93 26.78
C THR A 318 -19.29 -22.45 26.40
N ILE A 319 -18.50 -22.03 25.41
CA ILE A 319 -18.61 -20.73 24.77
C ILE A 319 -20.03 -20.62 24.19
N LEU A 320 -20.94 -19.97 24.91
CA LEU A 320 -22.23 -19.55 24.37
C LEU A 320 -21.99 -18.27 23.56
N CYS A 321 -21.41 -18.42 22.38
CA CYS A 321 -21.64 -17.47 21.31
C CYS A 321 -23.12 -17.57 20.95
N THR A 322 -23.90 -16.55 21.28
CA THR A 322 -25.23 -16.37 20.70
C THR A 322 -25.06 -16.14 19.22
N SER A 323 -25.07 -17.22 18.45
CA SER A 323 -25.12 -17.25 17.01
C SER A 323 -26.52 -16.78 16.57
N SER A 324 -26.66 -15.48 16.34
CA SER A 324 -27.71 -14.99 15.45
C SER A 324 -27.26 -15.30 14.03
N VAL A 325 -27.50 -16.54 13.58
CA VAL A 325 -27.42 -16.91 12.17
C VAL A 325 -28.55 -16.18 11.45
N SER A 326 -28.25 -14.95 11.03
CA SER A 326 -28.96 -14.28 9.96
C SER A 326 -28.21 -14.65 8.69
N GLN A 327 -28.48 -15.82 8.12
CA GLN A 327 -28.12 -16.06 6.73
C GLN A 327 -28.93 -15.08 5.88
N LYS A 328 -28.29 -14.00 5.44
CA LYS A 328 -28.82 -13.21 4.33
C LYS A 328 -28.73 -14.08 3.07
N PRO A 329 -29.79 -14.17 2.26
CA PRO A 329 -29.71 -14.89 1.00
C PRO A 329 -28.79 -14.13 0.04
N GLY A 330 -27.66 -14.74 -0.36
CA GLY A 330 -26.91 -14.34 -1.56
C GLY A 330 -25.53 -13.67 -1.39
N GLU A 331 -24.89 -13.71 -0.22
CA GLU A 331 -23.49 -13.23 -0.12
C GLU A 331 -22.53 -14.21 -0.80
N VAL A 332 -21.99 -13.80 -1.95
CA VAL A 332 -20.96 -14.54 -2.68
C VAL A 332 -19.66 -14.46 -1.87
N LYS A 333 -19.14 -15.61 -1.46
CA LYS A 333 -17.86 -15.69 -0.74
C LYS A 333 -16.72 -15.24 -1.66
N ALA A 334 -15.91 -14.29 -1.22
CA ALA A 334 -14.69 -13.90 -1.91
C ALA A 334 -13.80 -15.13 -2.16
N SER A 335 -13.24 -15.28 -3.37
CA SER A 335 -12.47 -16.48 -3.75
C SER A 335 -11.16 -16.21 -4.48
N LYS A 336 -10.87 -14.96 -4.87
CA LYS A 336 -9.70 -14.57 -5.66
C LYS A 336 -9.25 -13.14 -5.33
N LEU A 337 -8.03 -12.78 -5.76
CA LEU A 337 -7.53 -11.40 -5.74
C LEU A 337 -8.49 -10.47 -6.51
N ALA A 338 -8.95 -9.41 -5.86
CA ALA A 338 -9.80 -8.39 -6.46
C ALA A 338 -9.02 -7.42 -7.36
N LYS A 339 -9.68 -6.94 -8.42
CA LYS A 339 -9.16 -5.85 -9.28
C LYS A 339 -9.22 -4.53 -8.54
N ARG A 340 -8.10 -3.84 -8.31
CA ARG A 340 -8.08 -2.65 -7.46
C ARG A 340 -8.53 -1.38 -8.18
N VAL A 341 -9.44 -0.62 -7.57
CA VAL A 341 -9.89 0.70 -8.05
C VAL A 341 -9.38 1.79 -7.10
N ILE A 342 -8.54 2.68 -7.63
CA ILE A 342 -7.87 3.74 -6.87
C ILE A 342 -8.55 5.07 -7.16
N ALA A 343 -8.94 5.79 -6.10
CA ALA A 343 -9.44 7.15 -6.21
C ALA A 343 -8.30 8.15 -5.97
N CYS A 344 -8.15 9.13 -6.85
CA CYS A 344 -7.02 10.05 -6.81
C CYS A 344 -7.47 11.50 -6.72
N LEU A 345 -6.76 12.31 -5.92
CA LEU A 345 -7.00 13.74 -5.81
C LEU A 345 -5.73 14.58 -5.93
N ASP A 346 -5.84 15.67 -6.67
CA ASP A 346 -4.80 16.68 -6.81
C ASP A 346 -4.92 17.70 -5.68
N VAL A 347 -3.86 17.82 -4.86
CA VAL A 347 -3.81 18.76 -3.74
C VAL A 347 -2.96 19.96 -4.13
N ARG A 348 -3.58 21.16 -4.11
CA ARG A 348 -2.92 22.46 -4.39
C ARG A 348 -3.10 23.42 -3.22
N ALA A 349 -2.25 24.45 -3.18
CA ALA A 349 -2.53 25.66 -2.41
C ALA A 349 -3.32 26.63 -3.28
N ASN A 350 -4.41 27.19 -2.76
CA ASN A 350 -5.10 28.31 -3.40
C ASN A 350 -4.34 29.64 -3.15
N ASP A 351 -4.85 30.74 -3.68
CA ASP A 351 -4.22 32.06 -3.54
C ASP A 351 -4.21 32.59 -2.09
N LYS A 352 -4.97 31.98 -1.18
CA LYS A 352 -4.99 32.26 0.27
C LYS A 352 -4.04 31.35 1.05
N GLY A 353 -3.36 30.42 0.39
CA GLY A 353 -2.50 29.42 1.01
C GLY A 353 -3.22 28.19 1.57
N ASP A 354 -4.55 28.10 1.43
CA ASP A 354 -5.32 26.94 1.89
C ASP A 354 -5.12 25.76 0.94
N LEU A 355 -5.09 24.55 1.49
CA LEU A 355 -5.09 23.33 0.70
C LEU A 355 -6.48 23.02 0.14
N VAL A 356 -6.53 22.88 -1.18
CA VAL A 356 -7.75 22.64 -1.96
C VAL A 356 -7.55 21.49 -2.93
N VAL A 357 -8.65 20.82 -3.27
CA VAL A 357 -8.67 19.86 -4.38
C VAL A 357 -9.01 20.57 -5.68
N THR A 358 -8.27 20.26 -6.76
CA THR A 358 -8.50 20.89 -8.07
C THR A 358 -8.94 19.91 -9.14
N LYS A 359 -9.42 20.43 -10.27
CA LYS A 359 -9.84 19.64 -11.43
C LYS A 359 -8.60 19.02 -12.10
N GLY A 360 -8.51 17.69 -12.11
CA GLY A 360 -7.47 16.92 -12.79
C GLY A 360 -7.63 16.83 -14.31
N ASP A 361 -8.22 17.86 -14.94
CA ASP A 361 -8.32 17.92 -16.40
C ASP A 361 -7.46 19.09 -16.88
N GLN A 362 -6.31 18.76 -17.47
CA GLN A 362 -5.26 19.66 -17.99
C GLN A 362 -4.39 20.34 -16.93
N TYR A 363 -3.09 20.45 -17.23
CA TYR A 363 -2.09 21.15 -16.40
C TYR A 363 -2.40 22.65 -16.18
N ASP A 364 -3.47 23.16 -16.79
CA ASP A 364 -3.99 24.51 -16.61
C ASP A 364 -5.26 24.49 -15.75
N VAL A 365 -5.09 24.84 -14.47
CA VAL A 365 -6.13 24.75 -13.43
C VAL A 365 -6.71 26.11 -13.01
N ARG A 366 -6.30 27.19 -13.68
CA ARG A 366 -6.78 28.54 -13.42
C ARG A 366 -8.02 28.83 -14.24
N GLU A 367 -8.94 29.63 -13.70
CA GLU A 367 -10.09 30.08 -14.47
C GLU A 367 -9.67 31.11 -15.54
N HIS A 368 -10.19 30.99 -16.76
CA HIS A 368 -10.11 32.06 -17.77
C HIS A 368 -11.12 33.19 -17.48
N THR A 369 -11.09 33.70 -16.25
CA THR A 369 -11.82 34.89 -15.80
C THR A 369 -10.78 35.96 -15.41
N ASN A 370 -11.21 37.22 -15.25
CA ASN A 370 -10.30 38.34 -14.96
C ASN A 370 -9.47 38.18 -13.67
N GLU A 371 -9.81 37.20 -12.80
CA GLU A 371 -9.19 37.00 -11.49
C GLU A 371 -8.26 35.77 -11.42
N ASN A 372 -8.19 34.91 -12.45
CA ASN A 372 -7.22 33.80 -12.55
C ASN A 372 -7.15 32.86 -11.32
N GLU A 373 -8.24 32.72 -10.56
CA GLU A 373 -8.27 31.96 -9.30
C GLU A 373 -8.18 30.42 -9.51
N VAL A 374 -7.69 29.72 -8.47
CA VAL A 374 -7.64 28.25 -8.42
C VAL A 374 -9.02 27.66 -8.12
N ARG A 375 -9.53 26.78 -9.00
CA ARG A 375 -10.81 26.08 -8.80
C ARG A 375 -10.77 25.09 -7.63
N ASN A 376 -11.52 25.36 -6.57
CA ASN A 376 -11.62 24.53 -5.37
C ASN A 376 -12.81 23.57 -5.42
N LEU A 377 -12.56 22.26 -5.39
CA LEU A 377 -13.56 21.17 -5.38
C LEU A 377 -13.84 20.62 -3.96
N GLY A 378 -13.20 21.16 -2.93
CA GLY A 378 -13.36 20.75 -1.55
C GLY A 378 -12.04 20.61 -0.80
N LYS A 379 -12.13 20.27 0.49
CA LYS A 379 -10.96 19.97 1.31
C LYS A 379 -10.47 18.55 1.03
N PRO A 380 -9.15 18.34 0.88
CA PRO A 380 -8.59 17.01 0.59
C PRO A 380 -9.04 15.90 1.55
N VAL A 381 -9.10 16.21 2.85
CA VAL A 381 -9.49 15.25 3.90
C VAL A 381 -10.93 14.77 3.74
N ASP A 382 -11.88 15.70 3.55
CA ASP A 382 -13.29 15.37 3.43
C ASP A 382 -13.56 14.52 2.19
N LEU A 383 -12.90 14.84 1.08
CA LEU A 383 -13.05 14.14 -0.18
C LEU A 383 -12.44 12.73 -0.13
N ALA A 384 -11.25 12.58 0.47
CA ALA A 384 -10.66 11.26 0.73
C ALA A 384 -11.58 10.41 1.63
N GLY A 385 -12.17 11.00 2.66
CA GLY A 385 -13.17 10.35 3.50
C GLY A 385 -14.42 9.92 2.73
N GLN A 386 -14.85 10.71 1.75
CA GLN A 386 -15.98 10.35 0.88
C GLN A 386 -15.61 9.20 -0.07
N TYR A 387 -14.42 9.22 -0.68
CA TYR A 387 -13.93 8.13 -1.52
C TYR A 387 -13.87 6.80 -0.79
N TYR A 388 -13.37 6.80 0.44
CA TYR A 388 -13.38 5.62 1.29
C TYR A 388 -14.81 5.09 1.50
N LYS A 389 -15.76 5.98 1.86
CA LYS A 389 -17.18 5.60 2.06
C LYS A 389 -17.85 5.08 0.79
N ASP A 390 -17.43 5.61 -0.37
CA ASP A 390 -17.95 5.22 -1.67
C ASP A 390 -17.32 3.91 -2.20
N GLY A 391 -16.32 3.35 -1.49
CA GLY A 391 -15.75 2.04 -1.77
C GLY A 391 -14.43 2.06 -2.53
N ALA A 392 -13.66 3.16 -2.47
CA ALA A 392 -12.29 3.17 -3.00
C ALA A 392 -11.42 2.15 -2.26
N ASP A 393 -10.68 1.33 -3.01
CA ASP A 393 -9.75 0.36 -2.45
C ASP A 393 -8.46 1.00 -1.94
N GLU A 394 -8.16 2.21 -2.40
CA GLU A 394 -6.99 3.02 -2.08
C GLU A 394 -7.28 4.49 -2.45
N VAL A 395 -6.69 5.41 -1.69
CA VAL A 395 -6.76 6.85 -1.96
C VAL A 395 -5.37 7.41 -2.24
N SER A 396 -5.20 8.01 -3.41
CA SER A 396 -3.94 8.66 -3.83
C SER A 396 -4.03 10.18 -3.76
N PHE A 397 -3.02 10.81 -3.19
CA PHE A 397 -2.86 12.25 -3.12
C PHE A 397 -1.70 12.67 -4.01
N LEU A 398 -1.99 13.46 -5.05
CA LEU A 398 -0.96 14.10 -5.86
C LEU A 398 -0.68 15.48 -5.29
N ASN A 399 0.37 15.56 -4.49
CA ASN A 399 0.87 16.78 -3.91
C ASN A 399 1.66 17.60 -4.95
N ILE A 400 0.96 18.56 -5.54
CA ILE A 400 1.49 19.46 -6.56
C ILE A 400 1.70 20.87 -6.00
N THR A 401 1.81 20.97 -4.68
CA THR A 401 2.10 22.21 -3.97
C THR A 401 3.58 22.57 -4.09
N GLY A 402 3.85 23.87 -4.12
CA GLY A 402 5.21 24.43 -4.17
C GLY A 402 5.78 24.74 -2.79
N PHE A 403 5.63 23.87 -1.78
CA PHE A 403 6.10 24.16 -0.41
C PHE A 403 7.60 23.92 -0.20
N ARG A 404 8.44 24.41 -1.12
CA ARG A 404 9.91 24.25 -1.00
C ARG A 404 10.50 25.04 0.17
N ASP A 405 9.78 26.01 0.71
CA ASP A 405 10.27 26.94 1.73
C ASP A 405 9.90 26.56 3.17
N PHE A 406 9.18 25.44 3.38
CA PHE A 406 8.75 25.00 4.71
C PHE A 406 9.73 23.96 5.29
N PRO A 407 10.01 24.01 6.61
CA PRO A 407 10.60 22.88 7.31
C PRO A 407 9.76 21.62 7.10
N LEU A 408 10.43 20.45 7.00
CA LEU A 408 9.76 19.19 6.66
C LEU A 408 8.55 18.89 7.56
N GLY A 409 8.67 19.08 8.87
CA GLY A 409 7.61 18.78 9.83
C GLY A 409 6.36 19.67 9.71
N ASP A 410 6.49 20.83 9.06
CA ASP A 410 5.44 21.84 8.90
C ASP A 410 4.75 21.75 7.55
N LEU A 411 5.11 20.78 6.70
CA LEU A 411 4.48 20.59 5.42
C LEU A 411 2.97 20.35 5.59
N PRO A 412 2.10 21.19 4.99
CA PRO A 412 0.65 21.06 5.11
C PRO A 412 0.11 19.69 4.66
N MET A 413 0.77 19.06 3.68
CA MET A 413 0.41 17.73 3.19
C MET A 413 0.52 16.64 4.28
N LEU A 414 1.43 16.78 5.23
CA LEU A 414 1.53 15.86 6.38
C LEU A 414 0.29 15.95 7.25
N GLN A 415 -0.25 17.15 7.47
CA GLN A 415 -1.50 17.33 8.21
C GLN A 415 -2.69 16.70 7.48
N VAL A 416 -2.76 16.84 6.15
CA VAL A 416 -3.79 16.18 5.34
C VAL A 416 -3.77 14.67 5.57
N LEU A 417 -2.60 14.03 5.51
CA LEU A 417 -2.47 12.59 5.77
C LEU A 417 -2.85 12.23 7.20
N ARG A 418 -2.40 13.01 8.19
CA ARG A 418 -2.70 12.78 9.61
C ARG A 418 -4.21 12.76 9.83
N TYR A 419 -4.93 13.79 9.37
CA TYR A 419 -6.39 13.89 9.52
C TYR A 419 -7.15 12.87 8.65
N THR A 420 -6.66 12.57 7.46
CA THR A 420 -7.29 11.53 6.60
C THR A 420 -7.22 10.17 7.29
N SER A 421 -6.06 9.82 7.84
CA SER A 421 -5.82 8.52 8.47
C SER A 421 -6.67 8.26 9.72
N GLU A 422 -7.30 9.28 10.31
CA GLU A 422 -8.20 9.14 11.46
C GLU A 422 -9.51 8.42 11.09
N ASN A 423 -9.95 8.55 9.83
CA ASN A 423 -11.26 8.08 9.39
C ASN A 423 -11.22 7.24 8.11
N VAL A 424 -10.05 7.08 7.49
CA VAL A 424 -9.85 6.30 6.26
C VAL A 424 -8.96 5.11 6.55
N PHE A 425 -9.54 3.91 6.48
CA PHE A 425 -8.91 2.62 6.80
C PHE A 425 -8.65 1.78 5.55
N VAL A 426 -8.23 2.44 4.48
CA VAL A 426 -7.68 1.85 3.25
C VAL A 426 -6.29 2.45 3.00
N PRO A 427 -5.47 1.86 2.12
CA PRO A 427 -4.15 2.40 1.78
C PRO A 427 -4.21 3.85 1.31
N LEU A 428 -3.25 4.65 1.77
CA LEU A 428 -3.04 6.03 1.36
C LEU A 428 -1.70 6.14 0.62
N THR A 429 -1.75 6.63 -0.62
CA THR A 429 -0.55 6.88 -1.43
C THR A 429 -0.34 8.38 -1.56
N VAL A 430 0.89 8.87 -1.40
CA VAL A 430 1.23 10.28 -1.61
C VAL A 430 2.34 10.44 -2.64
N GLY A 431 2.10 11.24 -3.66
CA GLY A 431 3.08 11.59 -4.69
C GLY A 431 3.39 13.07 -4.68
N GLY A 432 4.62 13.43 -5.06
CA GLY A 432 5.03 14.83 -5.22
C GLY A 432 5.77 15.42 -4.02
N GLY A 433 7.02 15.83 -4.26
CA GLY A 433 7.91 16.40 -3.24
C GLY A 433 8.79 15.39 -2.49
N ILE A 434 8.73 14.10 -2.82
CA ILE A 434 9.57 13.06 -2.22
C ILE A 434 10.92 13.02 -2.95
N ARG A 435 11.89 13.78 -2.44
CA ARG A 435 13.24 13.93 -2.97
C ARG A 435 14.13 14.59 -1.92
N ASP A 436 15.43 14.58 -2.16
CA ASP A 436 16.37 15.39 -1.39
C ASP A 436 16.03 16.88 -1.52
N PHE A 437 16.02 17.60 -0.41
CA PHE A 437 15.87 19.06 -0.42
C PHE A 437 16.51 19.72 0.80
N THR A 438 16.81 21.01 0.67
CA THR A 438 17.26 21.88 1.76
C THR A 438 16.16 22.89 2.01
N ASP A 439 15.74 23.06 3.26
CA ASP A 439 14.71 24.02 3.64
C ASP A 439 15.25 25.46 3.71
N SER A 440 14.35 26.41 3.99
CA SER A 440 14.67 27.84 4.13
C SER A 440 15.61 28.16 5.31
N THR A 441 15.77 27.25 6.27
CA THR A 441 16.69 27.38 7.40
C THR A 441 18.10 26.86 7.09
N GLY A 442 18.27 26.24 5.92
CA GLY A 442 19.52 25.61 5.49
C GLY A 442 19.67 24.16 5.95
N ARG A 443 18.63 23.55 6.54
CA ARG A 443 18.66 22.15 6.94
C ARG A 443 18.42 21.25 5.73
N TYR A 444 19.35 20.31 5.52
CA TYR A 444 19.23 19.26 4.52
C TYR A 444 18.35 18.12 5.01
N TYR A 445 17.52 17.60 4.12
CA TYR A 445 16.72 16.39 4.29
C TYR A 445 16.95 15.46 3.10
N SER A 446 17.29 14.21 3.40
CA SER A 446 17.32 13.13 2.41
C SER A 446 15.91 12.68 2.02
N SER A 447 15.77 12.16 0.82
CA SER A 447 14.52 11.56 0.31
C SER A 447 13.97 10.47 1.23
N LEU A 448 14.86 9.71 1.89
CA LEU A 448 14.48 8.74 2.92
C LEU A 448 13.86 9.41 4.16
N GLU A 449 14.43 10.49 4.67
CA GLU A 449 13.84 11.25 5.79
C GLU A 449 12.48 11.85 5.41
N VAL A 450 12.37 12.39 4.19
CA VAL A 450 11.11 12.92 3.66
C VAL A 450 10.05 11.81 3.58
N ALA A 451 10.38 10.69 2.95
CA ALA A 451 9.47 9.54 2.86
C ALA A 451 9.07 9.02 4.24
N SER A 452 10.03 8.92 5.17
CA SER A 452 9.79 8.51 6.55
C SER A 452 8.76 9.42 7.22
N GLU A 453 8.88 10.74 7.10
CA GLU A 453 7.90 11.66 7.69
C GLU A 453 6.51 11.54 7.05
N TYR A 454 6.42 11.28 5.75
CA TYR A 454 5.16 10.98 5.08
C TYR A 454 4.52 9.68 5.60
N PHE A 455 5.30 8.61 5.78
CA PHE A 455 4.82 7.35 6.36
C PHE A 455 4.33 7.54 7.80
N ARG A 456 5.12 8.25 8.63
CA ARG A 456 4.75 8.59 10.01
C ARG A 456 3.48 9.43 10.07
N SER A 457 3.21 10.22 9.04
CA SER A 457 2.02 11.06 8.93
C SER A 457 0.78 10.34 8.43
N GLY A 458 0.90 9.10 7.92
CA GLY A 458 -0.24 8.25 7.57
C GLY A 458 -0.23 7.71 6.15
N ALA A 459 0.75 8.06 5.31
CA ALA A 459 0.93 7.41 4.02
C ALA A 459 1.39 5.96 4.20
N ASP A 460 0.96 5.08 3.31
CA ASP A 460 1.43 3.68 3.25
C ASP A 460 2.40 3.49 2.08
N LYS A 461 2.27 4.32 1.05
CA LYS A 461 3.12 4.32 -0.15
C LYS A 461 3.49 5.74 -0.54
N ILE A 462 4.69 5.90 -1.07
CA ILE A 462 5.15 7.14 -1.70
C ILE A 462 5.26 6.96 -3.21
N SER A 463 4.97 8.02 -3.97
CA SER A 463 5.09 8.03 -5.42
C SER A 463 6.19 8.98 -5.87
N ILE A 464 7.18 8.44 -6.59
CA ILE A 464 8.35 9.14 -7.13
C ILE A 464 8.17 9.36 -8.63
N GLY A 465 8.33 10.61 -9.09
CA GLY A 465 8.21 10.99 -10.50
C GLY A 465 9.58 11.28 -11.12
N SER A 466 9.94 12.56 -11.24
CA SER A 466 11.13 12.99 -11.99
C SER A 466 12.44 12.38 -11.48
N ASP A 467 12.60 12.19 -10.17
CA ASP A 467 13.80 11.57 -9.60
C ASP A 467 14.01 10.12 -10.07
N ALA A 468 12.92 9.38 -10.30
CA ALA A 468 12.98 8.03 -10.85
C ALA A 468 13.50 8.00 -12.29
N VAL A 469 13.17 9.03 -13.09
CA VAL A 469 13.68 9.16 -14.46
C VAL A 469 15.18 9.41 -14.46
N TYR A 470 15.67 10.32 -13.61
CA TYR A 470 17.11 10.59 -13.50
C TYR A 470 17.88 9.38 -12.97
N ALA A 471 17.34 8.68 -11.97
CA ALA A 471 17.91 7.45 -11.45
C ALA A 471 18.00 6.35 -12.54
N ALA A 472 16.95 6.18 -13.34
CA ALA A 472 16.91 5.21 -14.43
C ALA A 472 17.87 5.55 -15.56
N GLU A 473 17.97 6.82 -15.99
CA GLU A 473 18.95 7.25 -17.00
C GLU A 473 20.38 6.93 -16.57
N GLU A 474 20.72 7.22 -15.31
CA GLU A 474 22.04 6.93 -14.76
C GLU A 474 22.29 5.42 -14.64
N TYR A 475 21.29 4.66 -14.20
CA TYR A 475 21.39 3.21 -14.11
C TYR A 475 21.56 2.56 -15.50
N LEU A 476 20.80 2.97 -16.51
CA LEU A 476 20.93 2.44 -17.87
C LEU A 476 22.27 2.82 -18.51
N ARG A 477 22.82 4.00 -18.17
CA ARG A 477 24.13 4.45 -18.64
C ARG A 477 25.29 3.67 -18.01
N THR A 478 25.18 3.30 -16.74
CA THR A 478 26.30 2.73 -15.97
C THR A 478 26.18 1.23 -15.73
N GLY A 479 24.97 0.68 -15.71
CA GLY A 479 24.66 -0.67 -15.25
C GLY A 479 24.76 -0.85 -13.73
N VAL A 480 24.95 0.23 -12.94
CA VAL A 480 25.30 0.15 -11.52
C VAL A 480 24.17 0.66 -10.63
N LYS A 481 23.77 -0.18 -9.66
CA LYS A 481 22.92 0.21 -8.51
C LYS A 481 23.79 0.93 -7.48
N THR A 482 23.57 2.24 -7.31
CA THR A 482 24.43 3.09 -6.47
C THR A 482 24.15 2.93 -4.96
N GLY A 483 22.96 2.43 -4.61
CA GLY A 483 22.42 2.42 -3.25
C GLY A 483 22.04 3.82 -2.72
N LYS A 484 22.08 4.86 -3.57
CA LYS A 484 21.91 6.26 -3.16
C LYS A 484 20.67 6.92 -3.73
N THR A 485 20.03 6.32 -4.73
CA THR A 485 18.81 6.90 -5.30
C THR A 485 17.66 6.78 -4.29
N SER A 486 16.66 7.65 -4.39
CA SER A 486 15.47 7.60 -3.54
C SER A 486 14.77 6.24 -3.61
N LEU A 487 14.70 5.64 -4.81
CA LEU A 487 14.16 4.30 -5.03
C LEU A 487 14.89 3.26 -4.16
N GLU A 488 16.23 3.21 -4.27
CA GLU A 488 17.05 2.22 -3.58
C GLU A 488 17.03 2.41 -2.06
N GLN A 489 17.12 3.66 -1.59
CA GLN A 489 17.15 3.96 -0.16
C GLN A 489 15.82 3.66 0.53
N ILE A 490 14.70 4.08 -0.07
CA ILE A 490 13.37 3.90 0.51
C ILE A 490 12.96 2.43 0.47
N SER A 491 13.16 1.75 -0.67
CA SER A 491 12.83 0.32 -0.81
C SER A 491 13.68 -0.57 0.10
N ARG A 492 14.95 -0.23 0.35
CA ARG A 492 15.80 -0.98 1.30
C ARG A 492 15.24 -0.96 2.71
N VAL A 493 14.65 0.15 3.15
CA VAL A 493 14.14 0.31 4.53
C VAL A 493 12.70 -0.18 4.65
N TYR A 494 11.84 0.23 3.72
CA TYR A 494 10.39 0.04 3.79
C TYR A 494 9.87 -1.09 2.88
N GLY A 495 10.75 -1.72 2.11
CA GLY A 495 10.42 -2.71 1.10
C GLY A 495 9.95 -2.07 -0.21
N ASN A 496 10.07 -2.81 -1.31
CA ASN A 496 9.65 -2.35 -2.64
C ASN A 496 8.17 -1.91 -2.64
N GLN A 497 7.32 -2.58 -1.87
CA GLN A 497 5.89 -2.30 -1.77
C GLN A 497 5.56 -0.87 -1.32
N ALA A 498 6.48 -0.15 -0.69
CA ALA A 498 6.30 1.22 -0.25
C ALA A 498 6.59 2.25 -1.36
N VAL A 499 7.23 1.83 -2.46
CA VAL A 499 7.74 2.69 -3.53
C VAL A 499 6.92 2.51 -4.81
N VAL A 500 6.12 3.52 -5.14
CA VAL A 500 5.40 3.66 -6.41
C VAL A 500 6.21 4.59 -7.33
N VAL A 501 6.31 4.27 -8.62
CA VAL A 501 6.90 5.18 -9.61
C VAL A 501 5.83 5.71 -10.55
N SER A 502 5.68 7.04 -10.57
CA SER A 502 4.80 7.73 -11.52
C SER A 502 5.53 7.96 -12.83
N ILE A 503 5.09 7.28 -13.88
CA ILE A 503 5.62 7.43 -15.23
C ILE A 503 4.63 8.27 -16.05
N ASP A 504 5.13 9.37 -16.61
CA ASP A 504 4.37 10.33 -17.42
C ASP A 504 4.84 10.29 -18.89
N PRO A 505 4.37 9.32 -19.69
CA PRO A 505 4.76 9.19 -21.08
C PRO A 505 3.88 10.01 -22.03
N ARG A 506 4.48 10.36 -23.16
CA ARG A 506 3.82 10.89 -24.36
C ARG A 506 4.11 10.00 -25.56
N ARG A 507 3.10 9.70 -26.35
CA ARG A 507 3.23 8.87 -27.55
C ARG A 507 4.01 9.60 -28.65
N VAL A 508 4.94 8.88 -29.28
CA VAL A 508 5.72 9.34 -30.44
C VAL A 508 5.61 8.30 -31.55
N TYR A 509 4.91 8.65 -32.63
CA TYR A 509 4.72 7.78 -33.79
C TYR A 509 6.00 7.65 -34.63
N VAL A 510 6.22 6.47 -35.18
CA VAL A 510 7.34 6.15 -36.08
C VAL A 510 6.86 5.27 -37.24
N LYS A 511 7.48 5.41 -38.41
CA LYS A 511 7.10 4.63 -39.60
C LYS A 511 7.67 3.23 -39.55
N ASP A 512 8.95 3.11 -39.22
CA ASP A 512 9.64 1.85 -39.02
C ASP A 512 10.00 1.71 -37.53
N PRO A 513 9.71 0.56 -36.88
CA PRO A 513 10.12 0.34 -35.50
C PRO A 513 11.64 0.41 -35.27
N ASN A 514 12.46 0.32 -36.33
CA ASN A 514 13.92 0.45 -36.28
C ASN A 514 14.42 1.91 -36.42
N ASP A 515 13.54 2.88 -36.66
CA ASP A 515 13.91 4.31 -36.76
C ASP A 515 14.41 4.88 -35.41
N VAL A 516 14.11 4.18 -34.30
CA VAL A 516 14.52 4.53 -32.95
C VAL A 516 15.12 3.31 -32.24
N GLN A 517 16.06 3.55 -31.33
CA GLN A 517 16.65 2.49 -30.50
C GLN A 517 15.79 2.09 -29.30
N LEU A 518 14.69 2.80 -29.08
CA LEU A 518 13.78 2.61 -27.96
C LEU A 518 12.70 1.59 -28.32
N LYS A 519 12.17 0.89 -27.31
CA LYS A 519 11.13 -0.11 -27.53
C LYS A 519 9.87 0.52 -28.13
N THR A 520 9.55 0.07 -29.34
CA THR A 520 8.32 0.41 -30.05
C THR A 520 7.25 -0.66 -29.85
N VAL A 521 5.99 -0.26 -30.04
CA VAL A 521 4.82 -1.13 -30.09
C VAL A 521 4.02 -0.81 -31.35
N ARG A 522 3.36 -1.82 -31.92
CA ARG A 522 2.37 -1.59 -32.97
C ARG A 522 1.11 -1.00 -32.32
N VAL A 523 0.67 0.15 -32.80
CA VAL A 523 -0.50 0.85 -32.22
C VAL A 523 -1.81 0.31 -32.77
N SER A 524 -2.84 0.26 -31.92
CA SER A 524 -4.19 -0.10 -32.32
C SER A 524 -4.84 0.96 -33.21
N ASN A 525 -4.45 2.23 -33.03
CA ASN A 525 -4.90 3.36 -33.83
C ASN A 525 -3.69 3.99 -34.55
N PRO A 526 -3.65 3.97 -35.90
CA PRO A 526 -2.55 4.56 -36.66
C PRO A 526 -2.35 6.05 -36.38
N GLY A 527 -1.11 6.50 -36.56
CA GLY A 527 -0.74 7.91 -36.44
C GLY A 527 -1.35 8.80 -37.53
N PRO A 528 -1.22 10.13 -37.39
CA PRO A 528 -1.81 11.11 -38.32
C PRO A 528 -1.39 10.93 -39.79
N ASN A 529 -0.23 10.32 -40.05
CA ASN A 529 0.29 10.06 -41.39
C ASN A 529 0.27 8.56 -41.74
N GLY A 530 -0.49 7.74 -41.01
CA GLY A 530 -0.58 6.30 -41.20
C GLY A 530 0.55 5.51 -40.53
N GLU A 531 1.26 6.08 -39.58
CA GLU A 531 2.27 5.36 -38.80
C GLU A 531 1.63 4.22 -37.99
N GLU A 532 2.13 2.99 -38.15
CA GLU A 532 1.59 1.82 -37.43
C GLU A 532 2.33 1.52 -36.13
N TYR A 533 3.40 2.25 -35.82
CA TYR A 533 4.25 2.03 -34.66
C TYR A 533 4.38 3.31 -33.83
N ALA A 534 4.57 3.13 -32.53
CA ALA A 534 4.92 4.22 -31.63
C ALA A 534 5.85 3.75 -30.51
N TRP A 535 6.60 4.68 -29.94
CA TRP A 535 7.21 4.53 -28.62
C TRP A 535 6.66 5.63 -27.70
N TYR A 536 6.98 5.54 -26.42
CA TYR A 536 6.39 6.40 -25.40
C TYR A 536 7.49 7.17 -24.68
N GLN A 537 7.67 8.43 -25.04
CA GLN A 537 8.70 9.29 -24.45
C GLN A 537 8.33 9.69 -23.03
N CYS A 538 9.19 9.39 -22.06
CA CYS A 538 9.01 9.82 -20.68
C CYS A 538 9.24 11.32 -20.52
N THR A 539 8.56 11.90 -19.54
CA THR A 539 8.70 13.31 -19.19
C THR A 539 9.04 13.49 -17.71
N VAL A 540 9.57 14.67 -17.39
CA VAL A 540 9.83 15.13 -16.02
C VAL A 540 9.21 16.50 -15.80
N ASN A 541 9.32 17.02 -14.57
CA ASN A 541 8.81 18.33 -14.20
C ASN A 541 7.30 18.46 -14.46
N GLY A 542 6.53 17.40 -14.21
CA GLY A 542 5.08 17.35 -14.42
C GLY A 542 4.69 17.47 -15.90
N GLY A 543 5.26 16.63 -16.76
CA GLY A 543 4.88 16.59 -18.18
C GLY A 543 5.56 17.63 -19.08
N ARG A 544 6.33 18.57 -18.51
CA ARG A 544 6.83 19.76 -19.22
C ARG A 544 8.13 19.56 -20.00
N GLU A 545 8.95 18.59 -19.59
CA GLU A 545 10.25 18.33 -20.20
C GLU A 545 10.32 16.87 -20.66
N GLY A 546 10.50 16.65 -21.96
CA GLY A 546 10.73 15.32 -22.52
C GLY A 546 12.16 14.85 -22.27
N ARG A 547 12.31 13.56 -21.97
CA ARG A 547 13.61 12.92 -21.71
C ARG A 547 13.97 11.91 -22.80
N PRO A 548 15.26 11.63 -23.04
CA PRO A 548 15.72 10.64 -24.02
C PRO A 548 15.60 9.21 -23.49
N ILE A 549 14.45 8.85 -22.90
CA ILE A 549 14.16 7.53 -22.36
C ILE A 549 12.69 7.17 -22.65
N GLY A 550 12.45 5.93 -23.02
CA GLY A 550 11.11 5.41 -23.26
C GLY A 550 10.47 4.86 -21.98
N ALA A 551 9.14 4.77 -21.96
CA ALA A 551 8.38 4.23 -20.83
C ALA A 551 8.76 2.78 -20.52
N TYR A 552 9.06 1.98 -21.55
CA TYR A 552 9.50 0.60 -21.40
C TYR A 552 10.86 0.53 -20.69
N GLU A 553 11.85 1.29 -21.16
CA GLU A 553 13.19 1.31 -20.58
C GLU A 553 13.16 1.84 -19.14
N LEU A 554 12.38 2.89 -18.89
CA LEU A 554 12.17 3.43 -17.56
C LEU A 554 11.55 2.38 -16.63
N ALA A 555 10.46 1.72 -17.06
CA ALA A 555 9.76 0.72 -16.25
C ALA A 555 10.68 -0.45 -15.84
N LYS A 556 11.50 -0.95 -16.77
CA LYS A 556 12.51 -2.00 -16.47
C LYS A 556 13.57 -1.50 -15.49
N ALA A 557 14.08 -0.29 -15.68
CA ALA A 557 15.12 0.27 -14.84
C ALA A 557 14.64 0.51 -13.40
N VAL A 558 13.44 1.06 -13.22
CA VAL A 558 12.94 1.38 -11.87
C VAL A 558 12.53 0.14 -11.08
N GLU A 559 12.07 -0.92 -11.75
CA GLU A 559 11.88 -2.24 -11.15
C GLU A 559 13.20 -2.76 -10.54
N GLU A 560 14.30 -2.66 -11.30
CA GLU A 560 15.62 -3.04 -10.80
C GLU A 560 16.10 -2.17 -9.63
N LEU A 561 15.74 -0.89 -9.62
CA LEU A 561 16.12 0.07 -8.57
C LEU A 561 15.25 -0.02 -7.30
N GLY A 562 14.28 -0.95 -7.26
CA GLY A 562 13.50 -1.24 -6.06
C GLY A 562 12.09 -0.65 -6.04
N ALA A 563 11.57 -0.17 -7.17
CA ALA A 563 10.14 0.13 -7.28
C ALA A 563 9.32 -1.16 -7.05
N GLY A 564 8.23 -1.06 -6.30
CA GLY A 564 7.28 -2.17 -6.11
C GLY A 564 5.97 -1.98 -6.83
N GLU A 565 5.74 -0.83 -7.48
CA GLU A 565 4.52 -0.56 -8.24
C GLU A 565 4.76 0.59 -9.24
N ILE A 566 4.14 0.52 -10.40
CA ILE A 566 4.19 1.58 -11.42
C ILE A 566 2.81 2.24 -11.51
N LEU A 567 2.75 3.55 -11.27
CA LEU A 567 1.64 4.40 -11.64
C LEU A 567 1.86 4.90 -13.08
N LEU A 568 1.18 4.27 -14.04
CA LEU A 568 1.37 4.55 -15.46
C LEU A 568 0.32 5.53 -15.96
N ASN A 569 0.69 6.80 -16.05
CA ASN A 569 -0.16 7.84 -16.61
C ASN A 569 -0.08 7.82 -18.15
N CYS A 570 -0.92 8.63 -18.80
CA CYS A 570 -0.88 8.86 -20.24
C CYS A 570 -1.17 10.34 -20.51
N ILE A 571 -0.15 11.12 -20.88
CA ILE A 571 -0.31 12.56 -21.13
C ILE A 571 -1.35 12.83 -22.22
N ASP A 572 -1.36 12.00 -23.27
CA ASP A 572 -2.27 12.16 -24.41
C ASP A 572 -3.74 11.82 -24.07
N CYS A 573 -3.95 11.02 -23.03
CA CYS A 573 -5.27 10.54 -22.60
C CYS A 573 -5.85 11.37 -21.45
N ASP A 574 -5.01 12.15 -20.77
CA ASP A 574 -5.37 12.83 -19.54
C ASP A 574 -6.52 13.83 -19.74
N GLY A 575 -7.52 13.77 -18.85
CA GLY A 575 -8.74 14.56 -18.94
C GLY A 575 -9.65 14.30 -20.15
N GLN A 576 -9.33 13.35 -21.05
CA GLN A 576 -10.13 13.12 -22.27
C GLN A 576 -11.42 12.35 -22.02
N GLY A 577 -11.46 11.48 -21.00
CA GLY A 577 -12.62 10.65 -20.68
C GLY A 577 -12.95 9.58 -21.74
N LYS A 578 -12.01 9.24 -22.62
CA LYS A 578 -12.19 8.31 -23.76
C LYS A 578 -11.66 6.90 -23.52
N GLY A 579 -11.24 6.59 -22.30
CA GLY A 579 -10.60 5.34 -21.94
C GLY A 579 -9.09 5.47 -21.74
N PHE A 580 -8.50 4.41 -21.19
CA PHE A 580 -7.06 4.31 -20.95
C PHE A 580 -6.30 4.00 -22.26
N ASP A 581 -4.99 4.27 -22.30
CA ASP A 581 -4.13 3.81 -23.38
C ASP A 581 -3.80 2.31 -23.23
N VAL A 582 -4.63 1.46 -23.85
CA VAL A 582 -4.48 0.01 -23.79
C VAL A 582 -3.14 -0.47 -24.36
N ASP A 583 -2.63 0.17 -25.42
CA ASP A 583 -1.37 -0.22 -26.06
C ASP A 583 -0.18 0.04 -25.12
N LEU A 584 -0.15 1.23 -24.50
CA LEU A 584 0.84 1.60 -23.49
C LEU A 584 0.78 0.67 -22.27
N ILE A 585 -0.41 0.47 -21.71
CA ILE A 585 -0.56 -0.32 -20.49
C ILE A 585 -0.19 -1.78 -20.75
N LYS A 586 -0.56 -2.33 -21.91
CA LYS A 586 -0.13 -3.66 -22.31
C LYS A 586 1.40 -3.74 -22.47
N LEU A 587 2.01 -2.78 -23.17
CA LEU A 587 3.46 -2.73 -23.36
C LEU A 587 4.22 -2.80 -22.03
N ILE A 588 3.79 -2.02 -21.03
CA ILE A 588 4.49 -1.94 -19.75
C ILE A 588 4.13 -3.12 -18.84
N SER A 589 2.85 -3.45 -18.70
CA SER A 589 2.43 -4.57 -17.84
C SER A 589 2.97 -5.91 -18.32
N ASP A 590 3.21 -6.11 -19.62
CA ASP A 590 3.86 -7.32 -20.13
C ASP A 590 5.39 -7.33 -19.90
N ALA A 591 6.01 -6.18 -19.64
CA ALA A 591 7.47 -6.03 -19.55
C ALA A 591 8.05 -6.18 -18.15
N VAL A 592 7.29 -5.79 -17.11
CA VAL A 592 7.74 -5.81 -15.71
C VAL A 592 7.05 -6.93 -14.93
N SER A 593 7.63 -7.34 -13.81
CA SER A 593 7.09 -8.28 -12.84
C SER A 593 6.41 -7.60 -11.64
N ILE A 594 6.58 -6.29 -11.47
CA ILE A 594 5.88 -5.50 -10.45
C ILE A 594 4.46 -5.08 -10.92
N PRO A 595 3.52 -4.84 -9.99
CA PRO A 595 2.19 -4.28 -10.32
C PRO A 595 2.21 -3.00 -11.15
N VAL A 596 1.29 -2.89 -12.12
CA VAL A 596 1.07 -1.69 -12.93
C VAL A 596 -0.35 -1.17 -12.72
N ILE A 597 -0.46 0.10 -12.35
CA ILE A 597 -1.71 0.85 -12.22
C ILE A 597 -1.95 1.59 -13.53
N ALA A 598 -3.08 1.31 -14.18
CA ALA A 598 -3.57 2.08 -15.32
C ALA A 598 -4.12 3.44 -14.85
N SER A 599 -3.61 4.54 -15.41
CA SER A 599 -4.05 5.91 -15.08
C SER A 599 -4.24 6.75 -16.34
N SER A 600 -4.92 7.90 -16.19
CA SER A 600 -5.29 8.87 -17.23
C SER A 600 -6.24 8.35 -18.31
N GLY A 601 -7.40 9.01 -18.47
CA GLY A 601 -8.35 8.81 -19.58
C GLY A 601 -9.66 8.12 -19.23
N ALA A 602 -9.80 7.54 -18.04
CA ALA A 602 -11.07 6.93 -17.59
C ALA A 602 -12.23 7.95 -17.59
N GLY A 603 -13.27 7.67 -18.39
CA GLY A 603 -14.53 8.42 -18.42
C GLY A 603 -15.80 7.66 -17.99
N ALA A 604 -15.71 6.33 -17.81
CA ALA A 604 -16.87 5.45 -17.64
C ALA A 604 -16.45 4.10 -17.05
N PRO A 605 -17.36 3.36 -16.37
CA PRO A 605 -17.07 2.01 -15.84
C PRO A 605 -16.52 1.03 -16.88
N ALA A 606 -17.01 1.10 -18.13
CA ALA A 606 -16.59 0.21 -19.21
C ALA A 606 -15.08 0.29 -19.49
N HIS A 607 -14.44 1.44 -19.28
CA HIS A 607 -13.00 1.59 -19.46
C HIS A 607 -12.18 0.79 -18.43
N PHE A 608 -12.70 0.62 -17.21
CA PHE A 608 -12.08 -0.23 -16.19
C PHE A 608 -12.17 -1.70 -16.59
N SER A 609 -13.35 -2.15 -17.02
CA SER A 609 -13.52 -3.52 -17.53
C SER A 609 -12.63 -3.78 -18.75
N GLU A 610 -12.53 -2.82 -19.67
CA GLU A 610 -11.68 -2.93 -20.85
C GLU A 610 -10.20 -3.11 -20.48
N VAL A 611 -9.65 -2.23 -19.63
CA VAL A 611 -8.23 -2.29 -19.29
C VAL A 611 -7.87 -3.58 -18.54
N PHE A 612 -8.73 -4.04 -17.62
CA PHE A 612 -8.51 -5.29 -16.90
C PHE A 612 -8.65 -6.55 -17.77
N ASN A 613 -9.44 -6.49 -18.85
CA ASN A 613 -9.63 -7.61 -19.76
C ASN A 613 -8.57 -7.67 -20.88
N LYS A 614 -8.07 -6.52 -21.33
CA LYS A 614 -7.13 -6.43 -22.47
C LYS A 614 -5.65 -6.37 -22.06
N THR A 615 -5.37 -6.12 -20.79
CA THR A 615 -4.00 -5.92 -20.28
C THR A 615 -3.77 -6.68 -18.99
N ASN A 616 -2.51 -6.72 -18.54
CA ASN A 616 -2.16 -7.28 -17.23
C ASN A 616 -2.10 -6.20 -16.13
N ALA A 617 -2.86 -5.11 -16.26
CA ALA A 617 -2.97 -4.09 -15.21
C ALA A 617 -3.49 -4.71 -13.90
N SER A 618 -2.80 -4.39 -12.79
CA SER A 618 -3.15 -4.85 -11.45
C SER A 618 -4.20 -3.95 -10.79
N ALA A 619 -4.25 -2.69 -11.20
CA ALA A 619 -5.19 -1.69 -10.71
C ALA A 619 -5.51 -0.66 -11.78
N ALA A 620 -6.57 0.11 -11.55
CA ALA A 620 -6.93 1.25 -12.37
C ALA A 620 -7.27 2.45 -11.47
N LEU A 621 -6.77 3.62 -11.84
CA LEU A 621 -6.89 4.86 -11.11
C LEU A 621 -7.70 5.87 -11.92
N ALA A 622 -8.58 6.59 -11.23
CA ALA A 622 -9.21 7.78 -11.79
C ALA A 622 -9.37 8.88 -10.73
N ALA A 623 -9.44 10.12 -11.21
CA ALA A 623 -9.59 11.30 -10.37
C ALA A 623 -10.90 12.03 -10.67
N GLY A 624 -10.92 12.82 -11.76
CA GLY A 624 -12.00 13.75 -12.09
C GLY A 624 -13.41 13.14 -12.12
N ILE A 625 -13.57 11.95 -12.69
CA ILE A 625 -14.88 11.29 -12.81
C ILE A 625 -15.54 10.95 -11.46
N PHE A 626 -14.73 10.68 -10.43
CA PHE A 626 -15.21 10.38 -9.09
C PHE A 626 -15.53 11.68 -8.34
N HIS A 627 -14.67 12.69 -8.43
CA HIS A 627 -14.94 14.02 -7.84
C HIS A 627 -16.25 14.62 -8.36
N ARG A 628 -16.49 14.49 -9.67
CA ARG A 628 -17.69 15.02 -10.35
C ARG A 628 -18.92 14.13 -10.21
N LYS A 629 -18.79 12.95 -9.55
CA LYS A 629 -19.85 11.94 -9.40
C LYS A 629 -20.45 11.48 -10.74
N GLU A 630 -19.67 11.56 -11.81
CA GLU A 630 -20.04 11.03 -13.13
C GLU A 630 -20.03 9.51 -13.12
N VAL A 631 -19.11 8.94 -12.33
CA VAL A 631 -18.99 7.51 -12.08
C VAL A 631 -18.97 7.28 -10.57
N LEU A 632 -19.82 6.39 -10.08
CA LEU A 632 -19.87 6.01 -8.66
C LEU A 632 -18.91 4.85 -8.40
N LEU A 633 -18.00 4.97 -7.42
CA LEU A 633 -17.04 3.91 -7.06
C LEU A 633 -17.69 2.54 -6.77
N LEU A 634 -18.96 2.51 -6.36
CA LEU A 634 -19.77 1.30 -6.18
C LEU A 634 -19.87 0.36 -7.40
N PHE A 635 -19.58 0.81 -8.63
CA PHE A 635 -19.57 -0.10 -9.79
C PHE A 635 -18.52 -1.23 -9.64
N HIS A 636 -17.50 -1.00 -8.82
CA HIS A 636 -16.43 -1.95 -8.54
C HIS A 636 -16.89 -3.23 -7.83
N TYR A 637 -18.04 -3.24 -7.14
CA TYR A 637 -18.59 -4.50 -6.62
C TYR A 637 -18.81 -5.55 -7.72
N PHE A 638 -19.09 -5.12 -8.96
CA PHE A 638 -19.16 -6.00 -10.13
C PHE A 638 -17.80 -6.49 -10.65
N LEU A 639 -16.70 -5.85 -10.25
CA LEU A 639 -15.33 -6.26 -10.59
C LEU A 639 -14.72 -7.19 -9.51
N LYS A 640 -15.26 -7.18 -8.29
CA LYS A 640 -14.84 -8.06 -7.18
C LYS A 640 -15.54 -9.42 -7.16
N SER A 641 -16.74 -9.50 -7.75
CA SER A 641 -17.50 -10.73 -8.00
C SER A 641 -16.95 -11.47 -9.23
#